data_AF-A0A7C5LLN1-F1
#
_entry.id   AF-A0A7C5LLN1-F1
#
_cell.length_a   1.000
_cell.length_b   1.000
_cell.length_c   1.000
_cell.angle_alpha   90.00
_cell.angle_beta   90.00
_cell.angle_gamma   90.00
#
_symmetry.space_group_name_H-M   'P 1'
#
loop_
_entity.id
_entity.type
_entity.pdbx_description
1 polymer ?
#
loop_
_entity_poly.entity_id
_entity_poly.type
_entity_poly.pdbx_seq_one_letter_code
_entity_poly.pdbx_strand_id
1 'polypeptide(L)'
;MKRHLIILFCLAFNAVAATKPNLVFILADDLGWGEVGCYGQTKIRTPNIDRLAAQGTRFLRAYAGAPVCAPSRCVLLTGLQLSRAPIRGNKEHGEEGQFPLASGYTTWPSLLAQNGYATCGIGKWGLGMPDNEGNPLRHGFSHFFGYLCQRAAHSYYPAHLWSDNQKITLNNGPDGIPGRGRGNDFDRFQGTDYAPDRMMAEAKRWLDQRANDRQPFLLYLAFVEPHLALQPPQRLVDTYPKDWDPTPYLGQNGYVPHPRPRAAYAALITSMDEHVGQIMQWLDKLQMTDNTIVIFTSDNGATHNVGGVDTEFFNSTGGLRGLKGSLHEGGLRVPFIVRWPGHTPAGVTRDEIVAFPDILPTVCDLVGLPTPKCDGISLRPLLEGKPLAAPHPPLTYDFPEYGGQQAVIDGKWKLIRKNLRKTDPNKPTPWELYDLGADRNETTDLAAQYPDEVKRLEAIFTAHWTPNPDFPMHPPKQAPPALTPSAPSSPTPSPSAESVAPTAKTPFTVPTDPVAKKELVKAIHTYMSLPAAQVRAHPSAPDFPGVAPTNAPRVSRVFTFSAKQSRWQSTGLYANAGEIVTVTPLANLPPGVTVEIRVGCHTDRLFGDTITQWHRFPSLSRVFPLLSGPTPVANAFGGPIFVVVKGNADANFSLRFDNAVEAPFFVLGRTSVAAWQTIRQHPAPWAELVGHNMILHFPASQIRTMDDPTPLLEWWDKVVAAQDWLVGWPTRTTQERVVPDRQISAGWMHSGYPFMCHLASAPMITDLARLRASGDWGFFHELGHNHQSPAWTFPGQTEVTVNFFSLYCMEHIVGKPRGTGHPAINGPKFLKCLERRFGNPPSDDPFDQLAAFIVLLHKFGWEPLQRTLASYQTAPLPPKLTLAEKQAEFVRRYSRQAGANLTAYFKQMGYACPDELVKELAALPPFDYAAWRAQNQTITTATHEKIPS
;
A
#
# COMPACT_ATOMS: atom_id res chain seq x y z
N MET A 1 40.39 -41.71 64.32
CA MET A 1 39.05 -41.65 63.68
C MET A 1 38.94 -40.33 62.92
N LYS A 2 38.95 -40.38 61.58
CA LYS A 2 38.92 -39.20 60.71
C LYS A 2 37.47 -38.74 60.51
N ARG A 3 37.17 -37.47 60.82
CA ARG A 3 35.91 -36.82 60.43
C ARG A 3 36.05 -36.34 58.98
N HIS A 4 35.17 -36.77 58.09
CA HIS A 4 35.12 -36.34 56.70
C HIS A 4 34.18 -35.16 56.57
N LEU A 5 34.72 -34.03 56.10
CA LEU A 5 33.97 -32.84 55.70
C LEU A 5 33.61 -33.03 54.22
N ILE A 6 32.33 -33.28 53.93
CA ILE A 6 31.81 -33.35 52.56
C ILE A 6 31.47 -31.92 52.13
N ILE A 7 32.25 -31.38 51.19
CA ILE A 7 31.95 -30.12 50.49
C ILE A 7 31.01 -30.48 49.33
N LEU A 8 29.76 -30.00 49.40
CA LEU A 8 28.79 -30.11 48.32
C LEU A 8 29.11 -29.01 47.28
N PHE A 9 29.62 -29.41 46.12
CA PHE A 9 29.80 -28.53 44.97
C PHE A 9 28.44 -28.35 44.28
N CYS A 10 27.75 -27.24 44.56
CA CYS A 10 26.59 -26.83 43.77
C CYS A 10 27.06 -26.35 42.39
N LEU A 11 27.10 -27.27 41.41
CA LEU A 11 27.17 -26.92 39.99
C LEU A 11 25.87 -26.21 39.61
N ALA A 12 25.91 -24.88 39.63
CA ALA A 12 24.91 -24.06 38.98
C ALA A 12 25.01 -24.32 37.46
N PHE A 13 24.14 -25.21 36.95
CA PHE A 13 23.81 -25.21 35.53
C PHE A 13 23.09 -23.90 35.23
N ASN A 14 23.85 -22.88 34.83
CA ASN A 14 23.29 -21.78 34.07
C ASN A 14 22.71 -22.40 32.81
N ALA A 15 21.38 -22.50 32.73
CA ALA A 15 20.70 -22.71 31.47
C ALA A 15 21.14 -21.57 30.54
N VAL A 16 22.04 -21.87 29.61
CA VAL A 16 22.41 -20.94 28.55
C VAL A 16 21.11 -20.66 27.80
N ALA A 17 20.56 -19.47 27.98
CA ALA A 17 19.41 -19.02 27.19
C ALA A 17 19.78 -19.22 25.72
N ALA A 18 18.96 -19.99 24.98
CA ALA A 18 19.23 -20.27 23.58
C ALA A 18 19.38 -18.94 22.82
N THR A 19 20.56 -18.70 22.26
CA THR A 19 20.87 -17.47 21.53
C THR A 19 20.03 -17.44 20.26
N LYS A 20 19.27 -16.36 20.05
CA LYS A 20 18.50 -16.17 18.81
C LYS A 20 19.46 -16.21 17.59
N PRO A 21 19.10 -16.87 16.48
CA PRO A 21 19.98 -16.96 15.32
C PRO A 21 20.03 -15.63 14.56
N ASN A 22 21.15 -15.37 13.90
CA ASN A 22 21.26 -14.36 12.85
C ASN A 22 20.61 -14.88 11.56
N LEU A 23 20.12 -13.96 10.73
CA LEU A 23 19.53 -14.28 9.43
C LEU A 23 20.26 -13.52 8.33
N VAL A 24 20.73 -14.26 7.33
CA VAL A 24 21.24 -13.72 6.07
C VAL A 24 20.35 -14.23 4.95
N PHE A 25 19.63 -13.33 4.30
CA PHE A 25 18.70 -13.65 3.22
C PHE A 25 19.23 -13.08 1.91
N ILE A 26 19.63 -13.95 0.98
CA ILE A 26 20.20 -13.59 -0.31
C ILE A 26 19.17 -13.83 -1.40
N LEU A 27 18.83 -12.78 -2.13
CA LEU A 27 17.83 -12.76 -3.19
C LEU A 27 18.46 -12.27 -4.50
N ALA A 28 18.60 -13.17 -5.47
CA ALA A 28 18.98 -12.84 -6.84
C ALA A 28 17.81 -12.23 -7.63
N ASP A 29 18.12 -11.58 -8.75
CA ASP A 29 17.14 -10.89 -9.62
C ASP A 29 17.17 -11.48 -11.03
N ASP A 30 16.09 -12.14 -11.47
CA ASP A 30 16.00 -12.89 -12.73
C ASP A 30 16.86 -14.17 -12.86
N LEU A 31 17.34 -14.75 -11.76
CA LEU A 31 18.11 -16.00 -11.80
C LEU A 31 17.20 -17.21 -12.06
N GLY A 32 17.49 -17.93 -13.13
CA GLY A 32 16.80 -19.15 -13.54
C GLY A 32 17.06 -20.36 -12.65
N TRP A 33 16.10 -21.29 -12.62
CA TRP A 33 16.19 -22.54 -11.85
C TRP A 33 17.43 -23.36 -12.21
N GLY A 34 17.79 -23.42 -13.49
CA GLY A 34 18.92 -24.19 -14.00
C GLY A 34 20.23 -23.41 -14.15
N GLU A 35 20.34 -22.22 -13.58
CA GLU A 35 21.50 -21.32 -13.79
C GLU A 35 22.62 -21.44 -12.74
N VAL A 36 22.44 -22.31 -11.75
CA VAL A 36 23.44 -22.63 -10.72
C VAL A 36 23.81 -24.12 -10.77
N GLY A 37 25.08 -24.44 -10.47
CA GLY A 37 25.64 -25.79 -10.62
C GLY A 37 24.89 -26.84 -9.83
N CYS A 38 24.51 -26.51 -8.60
CA CYS A 38 23.66 -27.32 -7.74
C CYS A 38 22.20 -27.49 -8.23
N TYR A 39 21.83 -26.96 -9.39
CA TYR A 39 20.57 -27.27 -10.08
C TYR A 39 20.80 -27.79 -11.51
N GLY A 40 22.03 -28.18 -11.85
CA GLY A 40 22.37 -28.86 -13.10
C GLY A 40 23.05 -27.97 -14.15
N GLN A 41 23.41 -26.73 -13.81
CA GLN A 41 24.20 -25.87 -14.69
C GLN A 41 25.61 -26.44 -14.91
N THR A 42 26.08 -26.47 -16.16
CA THR A 42 27.41 -27.01 -16.50
C THR A 42 28.34 -26.00 -17.15
N LYS A 43 27.83 -24.84 -17.55
CA LYS A 43 28.59 -23.81 -18.29
C LYS A 43 28.94 -22.63 -17.40
N ILE A 44 27.98 -22.14 -16.62
CA ILE A 44 28.16 -21.01 -15.71
C ILE A 44 28.80 -21.52 -14.41
N ARG A 45 29.83 -20.83 -13.91
CA ARG A 45 30.57 -21.25 -12.71
C ARG A 45 29.99 -20.61 -11.46
N THR A 46 29.50 -21.44 -10.53
CA THR A 46 28.91 -21.04 -9.25
C THR A 46 29.41 -21.87 -8.05
N PRO A 47 30.73 -22.01 -7.85
CA PRO A 47 31.28 -22.90 -6.83
C PRO A 47 30.90 -22.53 -5.39
N ASN A 48 30.64 -21.26 -5.07
CA ASN A 48 30.30 -20.84 -3.72
C ASN A 48 28.85 -21.18 -3.36
N ILE A 49 27.91 -20.99 -4.29
CA ILE A 49 26.51 -21.38 -4.15
C ILE A 49 26.41 -22.91 -4.11
N ASP A 50 27.20 -23.62 -4.93
CA ASP A 50 27.25 -25.09 -4.91
C ASP A 50 27.74 -25.61 -3.56
N ARG A 51 28.76 -24.95 -3.00
CA ARG A 51 29.26 -25.24 -1.65
C ARG A 51 28.23 -24.91 -0.57
N LEU A 52 27.49 -23.81 -0.70
CA LEU A 52 26.38 -23.47 0.21
C LEU A 52 25.32 -24.58 0.20
N ALA A 53 24.96 -25.10 -0.98
CA ALA A 53 24.04 -26.22 -1.12
C ALA A 53 24.60 -27.52 -0.51
N ALA A 54 25.88 -27.83 -0.74
CA ALA A 54 26.53 -29.00 -0.17
C ALA A 54 26.60 -28.97 1.37
N GLN A 55 26.64 -27.77 1.96
CA GLN A 55 26.63 -27.56 3.41
C GLN A 55 25.22 -27.41 4.00
N GLY A 56 24.18 -27.38 3.17
CA GLY A 56 22.81 -27.13 3.57
C GLY A 56 21.82 -28.06 2.88
N THR A 57 20.57 -27.63 2.81
CA THR A 57 19.50 -28.30 2.08
C THR A 57 19.05 -27.44 0.91
N ARG A 58 18.89 -28.03 -0.28
CA ARG A 58 18.30 -27.38 -1.46
C ARG A 58 16.90 -27.93 -1.74
N PHE A 59 16.00 -27.09 -2.23
CA PHE A 59 14.61 -27.44 -2.51
C PHE A 59 14.35 -27.40 -4.02
N LEU A 60 13.78 -28.47 -4.56
CA LEU A 60 13.48 -28.57 -5.97
C LEU A 60 12.22 -27.79 -6.33
N ARG A 61 11.19 -27.75 -5.47
CA ARG A 61 9.90 -27.07 -5.69
C ARG A 61 9.75 -25.81 -4.83
N ALA A 62 10.62 -24.84 -5.07
CA ALA A 62 10.52 -23.53 -4.45
C ALA A 62 9.86 -22.53 -5.38
N TYR A 63 8.82 -21.82 -4.91
CA TYR A 63 8.03 -20.90 -5.71
C TYR A 63 8.19 -19.45 -5.26
N ALA A 64 8.57 -18.60 -6.21
CA ALA A 64 8.56 -17.15 -6.06
C ALA A 64 7.14 -16.62 -5.80
N GLY A 65 7.08 -15.40 -5.27
CA GLY A 65 5.82 -14.74 -4.96
C GLY A 65 5.04 -14.31 -6.20
N ALA A 66 5.74 -13.99 -7.28
CA ALA A 66 5.18 -13.60 -8.57
C ALA A 66 6.22 -13.82 -9.67
N PRO A 67 5.84 -13.83 -10.96
CA PRO A 67 6.79 -14.05 -12.05
C PRO A 67 7.57 -12.78 -12.44
N VAL A 68 7.52 -11.72 -11.60
CA VAL A 68 8.27 -10.46 -11.75
C VAL A 68 8.58 -9.83 -10.39
N CYS A 69 9.59 -8.95 -10.36
CA CYS A 69 10.27 -8.46 -9.18
C CYS A 69 9.39 -7.81 -8.07
N ALA A 70 8.69 -6.70 -8.32
CA ALA A 70 7.97 -5.93 -7.27
C ALA A 70 6.89 -6.77 -6.56
N PRO A 71 5.93 -7.40 -7.27
CA PRO A 71 4.94 -8.24 -6.61
C PRO A 71 5.57 -9.44 -5.90
N SER A 72 6.65 -10.02 -6.43
CA SER A 72 7.33 -11.13 -5.76
C SER A 72 7.96 -10.71 -4.43
N ARG A 73 8.65 -9.57 -4.41
CA ARG A 73 9.23 -8.96 -3.19
C ARG A 73 8.15 -8.56 -2.18
N CYS A 74 7.01 -8.06 -2.65
CA CYS A 74 5.85 -7.76 -1.80
C CYS A 74 5.34 -9.04 -1.10
N VAL A 75 5.16 -10.12 -1.84
CA VAL A 75 4.73 -11.42 -1.30
C VAL A 75 5.75 -11.97 -0.29
N LEU A 76 7.04 -11.93 -0.65
CA LEU A 76 8.14 -12.35 0.23
C LEU A 76 8.11 -11.64 1.58
N LEU A 77 7.92 -10.32 1.58
CA LEU A 77 7.99 -9.51 2.80
C LEU A 77 6.74 -9.65 3.66
N THR A 78 5.56 -9.71 3.03
CA THR A 78 4.26 -9.66 3.73
C THR A 78 3.69 -11.02 4.09
N GLY A 79 4.19 -12.11 3.51
CA GLY A 79 3.65 -13.45 3.72
C GLY A 79 2.27 -13.67 3.09
N LEU A 80 1.80 -12.75 2.25
CA LEU A 80 0.52 -12.86 1.52
C LEU A 80 0.74 -13.55 0.17
N GLN A 81 -0.23 -14.31 -0.33
CA GLN A 81 -0.16 -14.82 -1.70
C GLN A 81 -0.54 -13.72 -2.71
N LEU A 82 -0.06 -13.83 -3.95
CA LEU A 82 -0.23 -12.81 -4.99
C LEU A 82 -1.72 -12.47 -5.27
N SER A 83 -2.60 -13.46 -5.18
CA SER A 83 -4.06 -13.29 -5.33
C SER A 83 -4.72 -12.40 -4.28
N ARG A 84 -3.99 -12.03 -3.22
CA ARG A 84 -4.40 -11.13 -2.13
C ARG A 84 -3.40 -10.01 -1.85
N ALA A 85 -2.24 -10.03 -2.50
CA ALA A 85 -1.19 -9.05 -2.30
C ALA A 85 -1.62 -7.65 -2.78
N PRO A 86 -1.16 -6.58 -2.10
CA PRO A 86 -1.43 -5.20 -2.48
C PRO A 86 -0.72 -4.77 -3.77
N ILE A 87 0.44 -5.36 -4.07
CA ILE A 87 1.21 -5.10 -5.30
C ILE A 87 1.15 -6.36 -6.16
N ARG A 88 0.57 -6.24 -7.37
CA ARG A 88 0.43 -7.37 -8.33
C ARG A 88 1.14 -7.15 -9.66
N GLY A 89 1.93 -6.09 -9.77
CA GLY A 89 2.69 -5.74 -10.96
C GLY A 89 3.80 -4.73 -10.69
N ASN A 90 4.73 -4.59 -11.63
CA ASN A 90 5.81 -3.61 -11.66
C ASN A 90 5.32 -2.22 -12.11
N LYS A 91 4.23 -1.73 -11.50
CA LYS A 91 3.70 -0.39 -11.76
C LYS A 91 4.70 0.66 -11.27
N GLU A 92 5.24 1.46 -12.17
CA GLU A 92 6.10 2.58 -11.82
C GLU A 92 5.32 3.68 -11.08
N HIS A 93 6.00 4.41 -10.19
CA HIS A 93 5.41 5.52 -9.45
C HIS A 93 6.44 6.65 -9.29
N GLY A 94 6.06 7.87 -9.65
CA GLY A 94 6.97 9.02 -9.59
C GLY A 94 8.17 8.95 -10.56
N GLU A 95 9.22 9.70 -10.23
CA GLU A 95 10.48 9.73 -10.98
C GLU A 95 11.34 8.50 -10.75
N GLU A 96 11.43 8.08 -9.48
CA GLU A 96 12.29 7.02 -8.99
C GLU A 96 11.45 6.19 -8.02
N GLY A 97 11.24 4.92 -8.34
CA GLY A 97 10.48 4.00 -7.49
C GLY A 97 9.37 3.24 -8.21
N GLN A 98 8.77 2.32 -7.46
CA GLN A 98 7.62 1.52 -7.87
C GLN A 98 6.43 1.90 -6.99
N PHE A 99 5.24 1.46 -7.36
CA PHE A 99 4.04 1.63 -6.56
C PHE A 99 4.32 1.21 -5.11
N PRO A 100 4.12 2.11 -4.14
CA PRO A 100 4.64 1.90 -2.79
C PRO A 100 3.85 0.82 -2.04
N LEU A 101 4.56 -0.02 -1.30
CA LEU A 101 3.92 -0.82 -0.25
C LEU A 101 3.49 0.14 0.86
N ALA A 102 2.21 0.15 1.20
CA ALA A 102 1.71 1.04 2.26
C ALA A 102 2.34 0.67 3.61
N SER A 103 2.63 1.68 4.44
CA SER A 103 3.36 1.50 5.71
C SER A 103 2.58 0.71 6.77
N GLY A 104 1.28 0.49 6.57
CA GLY A 104 0.42 -0.33 7.43
C GLY A 104 0.55 -1.85 7.25
N TYR A 105 1.28 -2.35 6.24
CA TYR A 105 1.49 -3.78 6.06
C TYR A 105 2.61 -4.31 6.97
N THR A 106 2.31 -5.37 7.73
CA THR A 106 3.31 -6.11 8.50
C THR A 106 4.28 -6.82 7.56
N THR A 107 5.58 -6.66 7.80
CA THR A 107 6.64 -7.36 7.08
C THR A 107 7.52 -8.17 8.04
N TRP A 108 8.10 -9.29 7.60
CA TRP A 108 8.97 -10.08 8.48
C TRP A 108 10.23 -9.32 8.97
N PRO A 109 10.85 -8.37 8.21
CA PRO A 109 11.91 -7.52 8.78
C PRO A 109 11.38 -6.59 9.88
N SER A 110 10.15 -6.08 9.75
CA SER A 110 9.54 -5.23 10.78
C SER A 110 9.31 -5.97 12.09
N LEU A 111 8.92 -7.25 12.02
CA LEU A 111 8.75 -8.12 13.19
C LEU A 111 10.09 -8.41 13.88
N LEU A 112 11.16 -8.64 13.11
CA LEU A 112 12.51 -8.82 13.65
C LEU A 112 13.02 -7.54 14.34
N ALA A 113 12.88 -6.39 13.69
CA ALA A 113 13.28 -5.10 14.26
C ALA A 113 12.55 -4.81 15.58
N GLN A 114 11.24 -5.05 15.62
CA GLN A 114 10.43 -4.89 16.83
C GLN A 114 10.84 -5.86 17.96
N ASN A 115 11.48 -6.98 17.63
CA ASN A 115 11.97 -7.97 18.60
C ASN A 115 13.51 -7.92 18.80
N GLY A 116 14.08 -6.72 18.60
CA GLY A 116 15.45 -6.40 18.99
C GLY A 116 16.53 -6.86 18.03
N TYR A 117 16.20 -7.23 16.80
CA TYR A 117 17.22 -7.49 15.77
C TYR A 117 17.80 -6.19 15.22
N ALA A 118 19.09 -6.18 14.95
CA ALA A 118 19.67 -5.19 14.03
C ALA A 118 19.29 -5.58 12.60
N THR A 119 18.69 -4.68 11.82
CA THR A 119 18.16 -5.03 10.48
C THR A 119 18.79 -4.17 9.39
N CYS A 120 19.41 -4.82 8.40
CA CYS A 120 20.03 -4.17 7.26
C CYS A 120 19.51 -4.75 5.95
N GLY A 121 19.09 -3.87 5.04
CA GLY A 121 18.73 -4.22 3.67
C GLY A 121 19.76 -3.65 2.70
N ILE A 122 20.30 -4.46 1.81
CA ILE A 122 21.26 -4.02 0.80
C ILE A 122 20.79 -4.51 -0.57
N GLY A 123 20.80 -3.62 -1.56
CA GLY A 123 20.47 -3.96 -2.94
C GLY A 123 19.15 -3.38 -3.45
N LYS A 124 18.44 -4.15 -4.29
CA LYS A 124 17.22 -3.74 -4.98
C LYS A 124 16.00 -3.85 -4.07
N TRP A 125 15.33 -2.72 -3.87
CA TRP A 125 14.11 -2.64 -3.09
C TRP A 125 12.86 -2.75 -3.97
N GLY A 126 12.54 -1.71 -4.73
CA GLY A 126 11.47 -1.75 -5.72
C GLY A 126 10.04 -1.79 -5.16
N LEU A 127 9.83 -1.27 -3.94
CA LEU A 127 8.53 -1.20 -3.26
C LEU A 127 8.22 0.21 -2.72
N GLY A 128 8.89 1.24 -3.22
CA GLY A 128 8.70 2.63 -2.81
C GLY A 128 9.96 3.46 -2.96
N MET A 129 9.94 4.67 -2.39
CA MET A 129 11.00 5.69 -2.49
C MET A 129 11.20 6.40 -1.14
N PRO A 130 12.29 7.16 -0.91
CA PRO A 130 12.66 7.66 0.42
C PRO A 130 11.59 8.53 1.10
N ASP A 131 10.83 9.28 0.30
CA ASP A 131 9.87 10.29 0.75
C ASP A 131 8.43 9.77 0.82
N ASN A 132 8.17 8.48 0.55
CA ASN A 132 6.83 7.90 0.61
C ASN A 132 6.71 6.71 1.57
N GLU A 133 5.52 6.13 1.61
CA GLU A 133 5.20 5.05 2.54
C GLU A 133 6.00 3.78 2.31
N GLY A 134 6.44 3.53 1.08
CA GLY A 134 7.17 2.34 0.69
C GLY A 134 8.68 2.39 0.96
N ASN A 135 9.17 3.38 1.72
CA ASN A 135 10.57 3.47 2.12
C ASN A 135 10.98 2.23 2.93
N PRO A 136 12.10 1.54 2.62
CA PRO A 136 12.56 0.35 3.35
C PRO A 136 12.71 0.57 4.86
N LEU A 137 13.06 1.79 5.28
CA LEU A 137 13.18 2.14 6.71
C LEU A 137 11.85 2.10 7.45
N ARG A 138 10.72 2.19 6.73
CA ARG A 138 9.36 2.03 7.27
C ARG A 138 8.89 0.56 7.28
N HIS A 139 9.66 -0.33 6.67
CA HIS A 139 9.34 -1.76 6.55
C HIS A 139 10.30 -2.66 7.33
N GLY A 140 10.92 -2.10 8.37
CA GLY A 140 11.68 -2.87 9.35
C GLY A 140 13.18 -2.87 9.16
N PHE A 141 13.73 -2.13 8.20
CA PHE A 141 15.19 -1.97 8.08
C PHE A 141 15.67 -0.77 8.87
N SER A 142 16.61 -0.98 9.80
CA SER A 142 17.29 0.10 10.53
C SER A 142 18.34 0.80 9.67
N HIS A 143 18.84 0.10 8.64
CA HIS A 143 19.76 0.62 7.65
C HIS A 143 19.44 0.04 6.27
N PHE A 144 19.48 0.86 5.24
CA PHE A 144 19.34 0.44 3.85
C PHE A 144 20.48 0.98 2.97
N PHE A 145 21.02 0.16 2.07
CA PHE A 145 21.97 0.63 1.06
C PHE A 145 21.72 0.00 -0.32
N GLY A 146 21.36 0.79 -1.34
CA GLY A 146 21.22 0.27 -2.70
C GLY A 146 20.22 1.02 -3.57
N TYR A 147 19.47 0.26 -4.38
CA TYR A 147 18.54 0.77 -5.37
C TYR A 147 17.12 0.79 -4.82
N LEU A 148 16.51 1.97 -4.74
CA LEU A 148 15.08 2.07 -4.42
C LEU A 148 14.20 1.83 -5.66
N CYS A 149 14.69 2.21 -6.83
CA CYS A 149 13.99 2.11 -8.10
C CYS A 149 14.48 0.95 -8.95
N GLN A 150 13.55 0.10 -9.39
CA GLN A 150 13.87 -0.98 -10.32
C GLN A 150 14.37 -0.50 -11.68
N ARG A 151 13.94 0.69 -12.15
CA ARG A 151 14.43 1.26 -13.41
C ARG A 151 15.90 1.62 -13.33
N ALA A 152 16.34 2.17 -12.20
CA ALA A 152 17.76 2.46 -11.95
C ALA A 152 18.56 1.15 -11.83
N ALA A 153 17.95 0.12 -11.23
CA ALA A 153 18.52 -1.23 -11.16
C ALA A 153 18.62 -1.95 -12.52
N HIS A 154 18.19 -1.35 -13.63
CA HIS A 154 18.51 -1.85 -14.96
C HIS A 154 19.95 -1.53 -15.39
N SER A 155 20.76 -0.88 -14.57
CA SER A 155 22.19 -0.63 -14.81
C SER A 155 23.02 -1.01 -13.59
N TYR A 156 24.18 -1.61 -13.85
CA TYR A 156 25.20 -1.90 -12.83
C TYR A 156 26.09 -0.69 -12.52
N TYR A 157 25.94 0.39 -13.30
CA TYR A 157 26.68 1.64 -13.17
C TYR A 157 25.69 2.83 -13.08
N PRO A 158 24.80 2.87 -12.07
CA PRO A 158 23.85 3.96 -11.92
C PRO A 158 24.56 5.27 -11.55
N ALA A 159 23.86 6.40 -11.67
CA ALA A 159 24.33 7.71 -11.21
C ALA A 159 24.53 7.77 -9.69
N HIS A 160 23.68 7.06 -8.94
CA HIS A 160 23.66 7.07 -7.49
C HIS A 160 23.09 5.78 -6.92
N LEU A 161 23.40 5.54 -5.64
CA LEU A 161 22.71 4.62 -4.74
C LEU A 161 22.09 5.41 -3.59
N TRP A 162 21.26 4.76 -2.79
CA TRP A 162 20.73 5.31 -1.55
C TRP A 162 21.39 4.66 -0.36
N SER A 163 21.86 5.47 0.59
CA SER A 163 22.18 5.05 1.96
C SER A 163 21.13 5.67 2.86
N ASP A 164 20.20 4.85 3.35
CA ASP A 164 19.01 5.29 4.06
C ASP A 164 18.24 6.33 3.21
N ASN A 165 18.08 7.55 3.73
CA ASN A 165 17.44 8.66 3.01
C ASN A 165 18.46 9.59 2.32
N GLN A 166 19.73 9.20 2.25
CA GLN A 166 20.80 9.98 1.63
C GLN A 166 21.20 9.40 0.28
N LYS A 167 21.26 10.27 -0.73
CA LYS A 167 21.72 9.90 -2.06
C LYS A 167 23.26 9.87 -2.07
N ILE A 168 23.83 8.76 -2.49
CA ILE A 168 25.27 8.54 -2.65
C ILE A 168 25.59 8.54 -4.14
N THR A 169 26.17 9.63 -4.63
CA THR A 169 26.58 9.75 -6.04
C THR A 169 27.74 8.81 -6.35
N LEU A 170 27.65 8.11 -7.48
CA LEU A 170 28.69 7.24 -8.01
C LEU A 170 29.49 7.93 -9.11
N ASN A 171 30.71 7.48 -9.35
CA ASN A 171 31.58 8.04 -10.40
C ASN A 171 31.25 7.52 -11.81
N ASN A 172 29.97 7.58 -12.19
CA ASN A 172 29.45 7.12 -13.49
C ASN A 172 28.83 8.25 -14.31
N GLY A 173 29.03 9.51 -13.89
CA GLY A 173 28.38 10.68 -14.45
C GLY A 173 26.97 10.93 -13.88
N PRO A 174 26.38 12.10 -14.18
CA PRO A 174 25.12 12.55 -13.59
C PRO A 174 23.91 11.68 -13.94
N ASP A 175 23.94 11.01 -15.10
CA ASP A 175 22.88 10.10 -15.55
C ASP A 175 23.22 8.62 -15.31
N GLY A 176 24.44 8.33 -14.82
CA GLY A 176 25.00 7.00 -14.82
C GLY A 176 25.25 6.48 -16.25
N ILE A 177 25.64 5.21 -16.34
CA ILE A 177 25.75 4.52 -17.62
C ILE A 177 24.44 3.79 -17.90
N PRO A 178 23.82 3.97 -19.08
CA PRO A 178 22.52 3.38 -19.36
C PRO A 178 22.60 1.86 -19.46
N GLY A 179 21.59 1.18 -18.91
CA GLY A 179 21.39 -0.27 -19.02
C GLY A 179 20.76 -0.76 -20.33
N ARG A 180 20.42 0.18 -21.22
CA ARG A 180 19.85 -0.09 -22.54
C ARG A 180 20.53 0.80 -23.59
N GLY A 181 20.76 0.27 -24.77
CA GLY A 181 21.40 1.02 -25.85
C GLY A 181 21.64 0.15 -27.08
N ARG A 182 22.13 0.77 -28.16
CA ARG A 182 22.50 0.10 -29.42
C ARG A 182 23.82 0.68 -29.93
N GLY A 183 24.56 -0.14 -30.67
CA GLY A 183 25.80 0.27 -31.33
C GLY A 183 26.94 -0.72 -31.11
N ASN A 184 28.08 -0.41 -31.73
CA ASN A 184 29.34 -1.14 -31.62
C ASN A 184 30.38 -0.44 -30.74
N ASP A 185 30.04 0.71 -30.15
CA ASP A 185 30.83 1.40 -29.14
C ASP A 185 30.55 0.79 -27.77
N PHE A 186 31.20 -0.34 -27.49
CA PHE A 186 30.94 -1.13 -26.27
C PHE A 186 31.45 -0.43 -25.00
N ASP A 187 32.54 0.32 -25.09
CA ASP A 187 33.19 0.98 -23.95
C ASP A 187 32.29 2.05 -23.33
N ARG A 188 31.43 2.69 -24.13
CA ARG A 188 30.40 3.63 -23.66
C ARG A 188 29.42 3.03 -22.66
N PHE A 189 29.26 1.70 -22.66
CA PHE A 189 28.34 1.00 -21.76
C PHE A 189 29.00 0.44 -20.51
N GLN A 190 30.27 0.79 -20.26
CA GLN A 190 31.01 0.45 -19.06
C GLN A 190 31.24 1.71 -18.20
N GLY A 191 31.10 1.57 -16.89
CA GLY A 191 31.37 2.63 -15.91
C GLY A 191 32.60 2.35 -15.06
N THR A 192 32.95 3.29 -14.19
CA THR A 192 34.11 3.14 -13.28
C THR A 192 33.73 2.72 -11.87
N ASP A 193 32.48 2.97 -11.46
CA ASP A 193 32.00 2.73 -10.11
C ASP A 193 30.90 1.66 -10.13
N TYR A 194 31.31 0.40 -9.96
CA TYR A 194 30.43 -0.77 -10.06
C TYR A 194 29.56 -0.90 -8.81
N ALA A 195 28.24 -0.76 -8.96
CA ALA A 195 27.33 -0.71 -7.82
C ALA A 195 27.37 -1.97 -6.94
N PRO A 196 27.47 -3.21 -7.47
CA PRO A 196 27.63 -4.39 -6.62
C PRO A 196 28.85 -4.36 -5.70
N ASP A 197 29.99 -3.84 -6.16
CA ASP A 197 31.17 -3.70 -5.30
C ASP A 197 30.90 -2.72 -4.14
N ARG A 198 30.16 -1.65 -4.40
CA ARG A 198 29.74 -0.69 -3.36
C ARG A 198 28.78 -1.33 -2.35
N MET A 199 27.83 -2.13 -2.83
CA MET A 199 26.90 -2.88 -1.98
C MET A 199 27.64 -3.91 -1.10
N MET A 200 28.63 -4.60 -1.66
CA MET A 200 29.46 -5.56 -0.92
C MET A 200 30.38 -4.88 0.10
N ALA A 201 30.97 -3.74 -0.24
CA ALA A 201 31.75 -2.94 0.70
C ALA A 201 30.90 -2.49 1.89
N GLU A 202 29.65 -2.09 1.65
CA GLU A 202 28.72 -1.69 2.71
C GLU A 202 28.28 -2.87 3.57
N ALA A 203 27.98 -4.03 2.95
CA ALA A 203 27.64 -5.26 3.67
C ALA A 203 28.79 -5.66 4.60
N LYS A 204 30.03 -5.60 4.13
CA LYS A 204 31.21 -5.86 4.95
C LYS A 204 31.32 -4.86 6.10
N ARG A 205 31.25 -3.56 5.80
CA ARG A 205 31.35 -2.49 6.81
C ARG A 205 30.32 -2.70 7.92
N TRP A 206 29.08 -3.02 7.54
CA TRP A 206 28.00 -3.24 8.49
C TRP A 206 28.20 -4.51 9.33
N LEU A 207 28.62 -5.63 8.72
CA LEU A 207 28.95 -6.87 9.44
C LEU A 207 30.13 -6.69 10.40
N ASP A 208 31.20 -6.01 9.98
CA ASP A 208 32.36 -5.71 10.84
C ASP A 208 31.94 -4.92 12.10
N GLN A 209 30.97 -4.01 11.98
CA GLN A 209 30.41 -3.26 13.12
C GLN A 209 29.63 -4.13 14.11
N ARG A 210 29.27 -5.35 13.73
CA ARG A 210 28.58 -6.32 14.59
C ARG A 210 29.52 -7.36 15.19
N ALA A 211 30.81 -7.36 14.81
CA ALA A 211 31.80 -8.33 15.27
C ALA A 211 31.85 -8.52 16.80
N ASN A 212 31.60 -7.43 17.56
CA ASN A 212 31.64 -7.43 19.02
C ASN A 212 30.25 -7.35 19.66
N ASP A 213 29.18 -7.37 18.86
CA ASP A 213 27.81 -7.25 19.33
C ASP A 213 27.21 -8.64 19.53
N ARG A 214 26.45 -8.82 20.63
CA ARG A 214 25.65 -10.03 20.87
C ARG A 214 24.22 -9.89 20.38
N GLN A 215 23.86 -8.73 19.81
CA GLN A 215 22.56 -8.50 19.20
C GLN A 215 22.39 -9.38 17.95
N PRO A 216 21.30 -10.16 17.84
CA PRO A 216 21.03 -10.92 16.64
C PRO A 216 20.71 -9.97 15.48
N PHE A 217 21.02 -10.38 14.26
CA PHE A 217 20.87 -9.50 13.11
C PHE A 217 20.12 -10.14 11.93
N LEU A 218 19.55 -9.27 11.09
CA LEU A 218 19.11 -9.55 9.74
C LEU A 218 19.98 -8.79 8.76
N LEU A 219 20.57 -9.51 7.81
CA LEU A 219 21.17 -8.98 6.60
C LEU A 219 20.38 -9.49 5.38
N TYR A 220 19.57 -8.62 4.79
CA TYR A 220 18.80 -8.89 3.57
C TYR A 220 19.56 -8.35 2.36
N LEU A 221 20.10 -9.25 1.53
CA LEU A 221 20.91 -8.96 0.35
C LEU A 221 20.10 -9.23 -0.91
N ALA A 222 19.48 -8.19 -1.46
CA ALA A 222 18.72 -8.25 -2.69
C ALA A 222 19.58 -7.84 -3.89
N PHE A 223 20.43 -8.75 -4.37
CA PHE A 223 21.33 -8.48 -5.49
C PHE A 223 20.58 -8.05 -6.76
N VAL A 224 21.28 -7.28 -7.60
CA VAL A 224 20.78 -6.90 -8.93
C VAL A 224 21.19 -7.97 -9.95
N GLU A 225 22.24 -8.73 -9.64
CA GLU A 225 22.67 -9.86 -10.44
C GLU A 225 21.63 -11.01 -10.43
N PRO A 226 21.38 -11.68 -11.57
CA PRO A 226 21.88 -11.39 -12.91
C PRO A 226 20.93 -10.57 -13.81
N HIS A 227 20.07 -9.70 -13.25
CA HIS A 227 19.13 -8.90 -14.03
C HIS A 227 19.83 -8.24 -15.22
N LEU A 228 19.24 -8.39 -16.40
CA LEU A 228 19.98 -8.17 -17.63
C LEU A 228 20.38 -6.69 -17.80
N ALA A 229 21.68 -6.48 -17.83
CA ALA A 229 22.42 -5.44 -18.55
C ALA A 229 23.84 -6.00 -18.68
N LEU A 230 24.37 -6.13 -19.90
CA LEU A 230 25.66 -6.83 -20.15
C LEU A 230 26.85 -5.95 -19.72
N GLN A 231 26.93 -5.70 -18.42
CA GLN A 231 27.90 -4.84 -17.74
C GLN A 231 28.64 -5.58 -16.61
N PRO A 232 29.11 -6.83 -16.82
CA PRO A 232 29.88 -7.54 -15.79
C PRO A 232 31.32 -6.98 -15.67
N PRO A 233 32.03 -7.31 -14.58
CA PRO A 233 33.47 -7.10 -14.52
C PRO A 233 34.20 -7.86 -15.64
N GLN A 234 34.98 -7.14 -16.47
CA GLN A 234 35.67 -7.71 -17.64
C GLN A 234 36.54 -8.93 -17.27
N ARG A 235 37.20 -8.89 -16.10
CA ARG A 235 38.02 -10.01 -15.59
C ARG A 235 37.27 -11.34 -15.54
N LEU A 236 35.95 -11.32 -15.36
CA LEU A 236 35.13 -12.53 -15.31
C LEU A 236 34.71 -12.98 -16.71
N VAL A 237 34.44 -12.04 -17.63
CA VAL A 237 34.16 -12.35 -19.04
C VAL A 237 35.33 -13.11 -19.66
N ASP A 238 36.56 -12.67 -19.38
CA ASP A 238 37.79 -13.21 -19.98
C ASP A 238 38.08 -14.66 -19.60
N THR A 239 37.47 -15.14 -18.51
CA THR A 239 37.63 -16.52 -18.03
C THR A 239 36.71 -17.54 -18.71
N TYR A 240 35.75 -17.08 -19.53
CA TYR A 240 34.87 -17.94 -20.31
C TYR A 240 35.44 -18.21 -21.71
N PRO A 241 35.09 -19.34 -22.37
CA PRO A 241 35.60 -19.66 -23.71
C PRO A 241 35.24 -18.62 -24.78
N LYS A 242 36.20 -18.28 -25.64
CA LYS A 242 36.03 -17.24 -26.68
C LYS A 242 35.06 -17.66 -27.79
N ASP A 243 34.96 -18.96 -28.06
CA ASP A 243 34.12 -19.57 -29.10
C ASP A 243 32.62 -19.55 -28.78
N TRP A 244 32.23 -19.21 -27.54
CA TRP A 244 30.81 -19.03 -27.19
C TRP A 244 30.14 -17.89 -27.95
N ASP A 245 30.93 -16.89 -28.34
CA ASP A 245 30.45 -15.62 -28.88
C ASP A 245 31.17 -15.28 -30.20
N PRO A 246 30.82 -15.95 -31.33
CA PRO A 246 31.45 -15.68 -32.62
C PRO A 246 31.06 -14.32 -33.20
N THR A 247 29.95 -13.73 -32.74
CA THR A 247 29.46 -12.43 -33.17
C THR A 247 29.05 -11.56 -31.97
N PRO A 248 29.29 -10.24 -32.04
CA PRO A 248 28.89 -9.33 -30.97
C PRO A 248 27.36 -9.13 -30.95
N TYR A 249 26.82 -8.87 -29.77
CA TYR A 249 25.47 -8.35 -29.63
C TYR A 249 25.50 -6.82 -29.69
N LEU A 250 24.71 -6.21 -30.57
CA LEU A 250 24.72 -4.77 -30.85
C LEU A 250 23.55 -4.01 -30.22
N GLY A 251 22.88 -4.62 -29.24
CA GLY A 251 21.78 -3.98 -28.51
C GLY A 251 20.41 -4.07 -29.17
N GLN A 252 20.28 -4.85 -30.24
CA GLN A 252 19.09 -4.88 -31.09
C GLN A 252 17.81 -5.36 -30.39
N ASN A 253 17.92 -6.04 -29.25
CA ASN A 253 16.79 -6.60 -28.49
C ASN A 253 16.61 -5.95 -27.10
N GLY A 254 17.06 -4.71 -26.92
CA GLY A 254 16.56 -3.84 -25.84
C GLY A 254 17.45 -3.64 -24.61
N TYR A 255 18.57 -4.36 -24.47
CA TYR A 255 19.62 -4.12 -23.47
C TYR A 255 20.95 -3.76 -24.12
N VAL A 256 21.94 -3.31 -23.34
CA VAL A 256 23.25 -2.83 -23.87
C VAL A 256 23.99 -3.86 -24.73
N PRO A 257 24.72 -3.39 -25.77
CA PRO A 257 25.58 -4.23 -26.60
C PRO A 257 26.76 -4.79 -25.81
N HIS A 258 27.30 -5.92 -26.25
CA HIS A 258 28.52 -6.51 -25.69
C HIS A 258 29.25 -7.36 -26.75
N PRO A 259 30.59 -7.34 -26.81
CA PRO A 259 31.35 -8.12 -27.78
C PRO A 259 31.24 -9.64 -27.55
N ARG A 260 31.03 -10.04 -26.29
CA ARG A 260 30.92 -11.43 -25.86
C ARG A 260 29.66 -11.66 -25.01
N PRO A 261 28.46 -11.66 -25.61
CA PRO A 261 27.22 -11.55 -24.86
C PRO A 261 26.94 -12.76 -23.93
N ARG A 262 27.16 -14.00 -24.37
CA ARG A 262 26.97 -15.20 -23.52
C ARG A 262 27.97 -15.21 -22.37
N ALA A 263 29.25 -14.95 -22.66
CA ALA A 263 30.29 -14.86 -21.62
C ALA A 263 29.97 -13.75 -20.60
N ALA A 264 29.43 -12.62 -21.05
CA ALA A 264 29.06 -11.52 -20.16
C ALA A 264 27.90 -11.87 -19.23
N TYR A 265 26.87 -12.55 -19.75
CA TYR A 265 25.78 -13.01 -18.90
C TYR A 265 26.24 -14.02 -17.85
N ALA A 266 27.03 -15.02 -18.26
CA ALA A 266 27.62 -15.99 -17.34
C ALA A 266 28.53 -15.33 -16.29
N ALA A 267 29.23 -14.25 -16.65
CA ALA A 267 30.05 -13.47 -15.74
C ALA A 267 29.25 -12.72 -14.67
N LEU A 268 28.03 -12.24 -14.96
CA LEU A 268 27.16 -11.63 -13.94
C LEU A 268 26.80 -12.65 -12.85
N ILE A 269 26.44 -13.87 -13.24
CA ILE A 269 26.10 -14.95 -12.32
C ILE A 269 27.33 -15.41 -11.52
N THR A 270 28.51 -15.49 -12.15
CA THR A 270 29.76 -15.77 -11.43
C THR A 270 30.14 -14.65 -10.46
N SER A 271 29.87 -13.39 -10.79
CA SER A 271 30.10 -12.26 -9.87
C SER A 271 29.22 -12.38 -8.63
N MET A 272 27.94 -12.70 -8.81
CA MET A 272 27.02 -12.99 -7.71
C MET A 272 27.52 -14.16 -6.85
N ASP A 273 28.02 -15.24 -7.47
CA ASP A 273 28.61 -16.36 -6.74
C ASP A 273 29.83 -15.94 -5.90
N GLU A 274 30.71 -15.10 -6.44
CA GLU A 274 31.83 -14.53 -5.69
C GLU A 274 31.33 -13.71 -4.49
N HIS A 275 30.26 -12.93 -4.66
CA HIS A 275 29.64 -12.17 -3.57
C HIS A 275 29.06 -13.08 -2.46
N VAL A 276 28.37 -14.16 -2.83
CA VAL A 276 27.93 -15.19 -1.86
C VAL A 276 29.12 -15.78 -1.12
N GLY A 277 30.21 -16.10 -1.83
CA GLY A 277 31.45 -16.58 -1.24
C GLY A 277 32.08 -15.61 -0.24
N GLN A 278 32.09 -14.31 -0.55
CA GLN A 278 32.60 -13.26 0.33
C GLN A 278 31.78 -13.13 1.62
N ILE A 279 30.44 -13.13 1.53
CA ILE A 279 29.56 -13.10 2.71
C ILE A 279 29.87 -14.27 3.64
N MET A 280 29.94 -15.49 3.10
CA MET A 280 30.27 -16.68 3.90
C MET A 280 31.65 -16.58 4.54
N GLN A 281 32.66 -16.11 3.81
CA GLN A 281 34.00 -15.90 4.37
C GLN A 281 34.03 -14.84 5.47
N TRP A 282 33.22 -13.79 5.38
CA TRP A 282 33.13 -12.77 6.42
C TRP A 282 32.46 -13.32 7.68
N LEU A 283 31.37 -14.08 7.54
CA LEU A 283 30.74 -14.77 8.67
C LEU A 283 31.72 -15.71 9.38
N ASP A 284 32.52 -16.46 8.62
CA ASP A 284 33.54 -17.37 9.16
C ASP A 284 34.62 -16.59 9.93
N LYS A 285 35.16 -15.53 9.32
CA LYS A 285 36.18 -14.67 9.95
C LYS A 285 35.69 -13.98 11.22
N LEU A 286 34.42 -13.60 11.25
CA LEU A 286 33.77 -12.97 12.40
C LEU A 286 33.24 -14.00 13.42
N GLN A 287 33.43 -15.29 13.17
CA GLN A 287 32.96 -16.39 14.02
C GLN A 287 31.44 -16.36 14.28
N MET A 288 30.67 -15.90 13.29
CA MET A 288 29.20 -15.81 13.35
C MET A 288 28.50 -16.99 12.68
N THR A 289 29.25 -17.79 11.92
CA THR A 289 28.75 -18.86 11.05
C THR A 289 27.86 -19.88 11.75
N ASP A 290 28.20 -20.28 12.98
CA ASP A 290 27.52 -21.38 13.67
C ASP A 290 26.10 -21.01 14.13
N ASN A 291 25.84 -19.72 14.36
CA ASN A 291 24.53 -19.20 14.77
C ASN A 291 23.87 -18.34 13.67
N THR A 292 24.18 -18.58 12.40
CA THR A 292 23.62 -17.83 11.28
C THR A 292 22.89 -18.75 10.31
N ILE A 293 21.61 -18.43 10.05
CA ILE A 293 20.79 -19.04 9.00
C ILE A 293 21.05 -18.27 7.71
N VAL A 294 21.48 -18.98 6.66
CA VAL A 294 21.68 -18.40 5.32
C VAL A 294 20.65 -18.99 4.37
N ILE A 295 19.85 -18.14 3.74
CA ILE A 295 18.88 -18.51 2.71
C ILE A 295 19.31 -17.87 1.40
N PHE A 296 19.36 -18.65 0.32
CA PHE A 296 19.64 -18.16 -1.04
C PHE A 296 18.49 -18.54 -1.98
N THR A 297 17.97 -17.57 -2.74
CA THR A 297 16.89 -17.78 -3.73
C THR A 297 16.92 -16.72 -4.84
N SER A 298 16.06 -16.87 -5.85
CA SER A 298 15.77 -15.83 -6.86
C SER A 298 14.38 -15.21 -6.66
N ASP A 299 14.18 -13.96 -7.08
CA ASP A 299 12.88 -13.27 -6.99
C ASP A 299 11.85 -13.72 -8.03
N ASN A 300 12.30 -14.23 -9.18
CA ASN A 300 11.50 -14.89 -10.20
C ASN A 300 12.39 -15.76 -11.10
N GLY A 301 11.77 -16.46 -12.05
CA GLY A 301 12.49 -17.30 -13.01
C GLY A 301 13.33 -16.52 -14.03
N ALA A 302 14.00 -17.28 -14.91
CA ALA A 302 14.96 -16.75 -15.89
C ALA A 302 14.33 -15.70 -16.81
N THR A 303 15.11 -14.68 -17.16
CA THR A 303 14.67 -13.65 -18.11
C THR A 303 14.57 -14.17 -19.55
N HIS A 304 14.14 -13.31 -20.48
CA HIS A 304 13.90 -13.70 -21.88
C HIS A 304 15.19 -13.89 -22.70
N ASN A 305 15.10 -14.61 -23.83
CA ASN A 305 16.19 -14.78 -24.81
C ASN A 305 16.61 -13.46 -25.46
N VAL A 306 17.41 -12.68 -24.75
CA VAL A 306 17.72 -11.29 -25.08
C VAL A 306 19.16 -10.97 -24.69
N GLY A 307 19.86 -10.25 -25.57
CA GLY A 307 21.25 -9.86 -25.34
C GLY A 307 22.20 -11.05 -25.35
N GLY A 308 22.54 -11.53 -24.15
CA GLY A 308 23.39 -12.70 -23.93
C GLY A 308 22.73 -13.81 -23.12
N VAL A 309 21.47 -13.61 -22.72
CA VAL A 309 20.67 -14.63 -22.09
C VAL A 309 20.23 -15.58 -23.19
N ASP A 310 20.92 -16.71 -23.30
CA ASP A 310 20.59 -17.80 -24.19
C ASP A 310 20.09 -18.97 -23.35
N THR A 311 18.78 -18.98 -23.10
CA THR A 311 18.15 -19.89 -22.13
C THR A 311 18.28 -21.36 -22.52
N GLU A 312 18.41 -21.65 -23.82
CA GLU A 312 18.65 -23.01 -24.30
C GLU A 312 20.13 -23.39 -24.10
N PHE A 313 21.06 -22.54 -24.53
CA PHE A 313 22.50 -22.79 -24.37
C PHE A 313 22.90 -22.99 -22.91
N PHE A 314 22.32 -22.19 -22.01
CA PHE A 314 22.56 -22.30 -20.56
C PHE A 314 21.61 -23.25 -19.86
N ASN A 315 20.59 -23.82 -20.51
CA ASN A 315 19.53 -24.59 -19.83
C ASN A 315 18.93 -23.82 -18.63
N SER A 316 18.69 -22.52 -18.80
CA SER A 316 18.39 -21.57 -17.70
C SER A 316 17.16 -21.95 -16.88
N THR A 317 16.16 -22.60 -17.48
CA THR A 317 14.96 -23.04 -16.76
C THR A 317 15.04 -24.48 -16.28
N GLY A 318 16.12 -25.22 -16.60
CA GLY A 318 16.19 -26.65 -16.34
C GLY A 318 15.12 -27.46 -17.12
N GLY A 319 14.69 -26.98 -18.28
CA GLY A 319 13.63 -27.57 -19.09
C GLY A 319 12.20 -27.22 -18.65
N LEU A 320 12.02 -26.43 -17.59
CA LEU A 320 10.71 -25.94 -17.16
C LEU A 320 10.13 -24.95 -18.19
N ARG A 321 8.80 -24.97 -18.36
CA ARG A 321 8.09 -24.14 -19.34
C ARG A 321 7.93 -22.71 -18.85
N GLY A 322 8.05 -21.75 -19.76
CA GLY A 322 7.89 -20.33 -19.45
C GLY A 322 9.15 -19.69 -18.90
N LEU A 323 9.13 -18.36 -18.84
CA LEU A 323 10.22 -17.49 -18.40
C LEU A 323 9.61 -16.39 -17.52
N LYS A 324 10.43 -15.42 -17.07
CA LYS A 324 9.98 -14.18 -16.43
C LYS A 324 8.70 -13.64 -17.06
N GLY A 325 7.74 -13.24 -16.23
CA GLY A 325 6.42 -12.79 -16.65
C GLY A 325 5.42 -13.92 -16.94
N SER A 326 5.77 -15.19 -16.80
CA SER A 326 4.86 -16.32 -16.97
C SER A 326 4.55 -17.02 -15.64
N LEU A 327 3.29 -17.39 -15.41
CA LEU A 327 2.90 -18.26 -14.28
C LEU A 327 3.18 -19.76 -14.53
N HIS A 328 3.78 -20.12 -15.67
CA HIS A 328 4.33 -21.47 -15.87
C HIS A 328 5.57 -21.71 -14.98
N GLU A 329 5.99 -22.97 -14.82
CA GLU A 329 7.00 -23.38 -13.84
C GLU A 329 8.30 -22.59 -13.99
N GLY A 330 8.79 -22.37 -15.21
CA GLY A 330 10.04 -21.65 -15.48
C GLY A 330 10.02 -20.16 -15.16
N GLY A 331 8.84 -19.56 -14.91
CA GLY A 331 8.71 -18.17 -14.44
C GLY A 331 8.53 -18.02 -12.93
N LEU A 332 8.08 -19.08 -12.23
CA LEU A 332 7.79 -19.07 -10.78
C LEU A 332 8.75 -19.92 -9.95
N ARG A 333 9.20 -21.06 -10.48
CA ARG A 333 10.02 -22.02 -9.75
C ARG A 333 11.48 -21.57 -9.78
N VAL A 334 12.04 -21.36 -8.60
CA VAL A 334 13.37 -20.72 -8.40
C VAL A 334 14.30 -21.64 -7.60
N PRO A 335 15.64 -21.44 -7.68
CA PRO A 335 16.55 -22.09 -6.74
C PRO A 335 16.22 -21.66 -5.31
N PHE A 336 16.34 -22.55 -4.33
CA PHE A 336 16.15 -22.22 -2.92
C PHE A 336 17.02 -23.12 -2.04
N ILE A 337 17.96 -22.51 -1.34
CA ILE A 337 18.98 -23.20 -0.54
C ILE A 337 18.95 -22.62 0.87
N VAL A 338 18.99 -23.48 1.88
CA VAL A 338 19.10 -23.08 3.29
C VAL A 338 20.27 -23.77 3.95
N ARG A 339 21.07 -23.01 4.68
CA ARG A 339 22.16 -23.51 5.54
C ARG A 339 21.95 -22.98 6.96
N TRP A 340 21.85 -23.89 7.91
CA TRP A 340 21.86 -23.60 9.34
C TRP A 340 22.65 -24.69 10.07
N PRO A 341 23.93 -24.44 10.43
CA PRO A 341 24.79 -25.44 11.05
C PRO A 341 24.16 -26.06 12.30
N GLY A 342 24.24 -27.39 12.42
CA GLY A 342 23.65 -28.13 13.55
C GLY A 342 22.13 -28.30 13.50
N HIS A 343 21.44 -27.69 12.54
CA HIS A 343 19.98 -27.75 12.41
C HIS A 343 19.55 -28.27 11.04
N THR A 344 19.99 -27.63 9.95
CA THR A 344 19.65 -28.05 8.59
C THR A 344 20.56 -29.16 8.11
N PRO A 345 20.01 -30.31 7.64
CA PRO A 345 20.80 -31.39 7.09
C PRO A 345 21.66 -30.91 5.91
N ALA A 346 22.96 -31.22 5.95
CA ALA A 346 23.90 -30.87 4.90
C ALA A 346 23.82 -31.86 3.72
N GLY A 347 23.94 -31.35 2.50
CA GLY A 347 23.96 -32.14 1.26
C GLY A 347 22.60 -32.75 0.88
N VAL A 348 21.51 -32.32 1.53
CA VAL A 348 20.18 -32.89 1.31
C VAL A 348 19.45 -32.15 0.20
N THR A 349 18.76 -32.92 -0.66
CA THR A 349 17.83 -32.39 -1.66
C THR A 349 16.41 -32.73 -1.23
N ARG A 350 15.52 -31.75 -1.27
CA ARG A 350 14.11 -31.87 -0.90
C ARG A 350 13.20 -31.53 -2.07
N ASP A 351 12.06 -32.19 -2.15
CA ASP A 351 11.04 -31.97 -3.20
C ASP A 351 9.72 -31.45 -2.61
N GLU A 352 9.69 -31.12 -1.32
CA GLU A 352 8.57 -30.45 -0.69
C GLU A 352 8.36 -29.04 -1.28
N ILE A 353 7.10 -28.60 -1.35
CA ILE A 353 6.76 -27.24 -1.76
C ILE A 353 7.23 -26.28 -0.67
N VAL A 354 7.98 -25.27 -1.09
CA VAL A 354 8.26 -24.07 -0.30
C VAL A 354 7.94 -22.84 -1.14
N ALA A 355 7.47 -21.76 -0.54
CA ALA A 355 7.09 -20.57 -1.27
C ALA A 355 7.38 -19.29 -0.49
N PHE A 356 7.44 -18.17 -1.20
CA PHE A 356 7.70 -16.86 -0.60
C PHE A 356 6.75 -16.46 0.55
N PRO A 357 5.43 -16.76 0.50
CA PRO A 357 4.54 -16.52 1.63
C PRO A 357 4.98 -17.17 2.95
N ASP A 358 5.77 -18.26 2.89
CA ASP A 358 6.18 -19.05 4.04
C ASP A 358 7.32 -18.41 4.85
N ILE A 359 8.03 -17.43 4.27
CA ILE A 359 9.17 -16.81 4.93
C ILE A 359 8.76 -16.08 6.21
N LEU A 360 7.68 -15.30 6.17
CA LEU A 360 7.19 -14.59 7.35
C LEU A 360 6.84 -15.51 8.53
N PRO A 361 5.97 -16.53 8.38
CA PRO A 361 5.66 -17.45 9.47
C PRO A 361 6.87 -18.28 9.90
N THR A 362 7.79 -18.63 9.00
CA THR A 362 9.04 -19.31 9.35
C THR A 362 9.92 -18.45 10.25
N VAL A 363 10.09 -17.17 9.90
CA VAL A 363 10.85 -16.22 10.73
C VAL A 363 10.20 -16.07 12.11
N CYS A 364 8.88 -15.96 12.19
CA CYS A 364 8.17 -15.89 13.47
C CYS A 364 8.43 -17.12 14.34
N ASP A 365 8.30 -18.32 13.78
CA ASP A 365 8.54 -19.58 14.49
C ASP A 365 10.00 -19.70 14.98
N LEU A 366 10.97 -19.39 14.11
CA LEU A 366 12.40 -19.46 14.45
C LEU A 366 12.79 -18.56 15.63
N VAL A 367 12.15 -17.40 15.77
CA VAL A 367 12.47 -16.41 16.80
C VAL A 367 11.45 -16.34 17.95
N GLY A 368 10.48 -17.27 17.96
CA GLY A 368 9.48 -17.41 19.02
C GLY A 368 8.45 -16.27 19.08
N LEU A 369 8.10 -15.71 17.92
CA LEU A 369 7.06 -14.68 17.79
C LEU A 369 5.70 -15.28 17.40
N PRO A 370 4.59 -14.67 17.82
CA PRO A 370 3.28 -15.01 17.28
C PRO A 370 3.24 -14.64 15.79
N THR A 371 2.80 -15.59 14.96
CA THR A 371 2.63 -15.37 13.53
C THR A 371 1.40 -14.49 13.29
N PRO A 372 1.56 -13.30 12.67
CA PRO A 372 0.41 -12.47 12.28
C PRO A 372 -0.37 -13.15 11.15
N LYS A 373 -1.52 -12.58 10.79
CA LYS A 373 -2.33 -13.13 9.69
C LYS A 373 -1.57 -13.06 8.36
N CYS A 374 -1.09 -14.20 7.88
CA CYS A 374 -0.47 -14.40 6.58
C CYS A 374 -1.11 -15.60 5.85
N ASP A 375 -0.60 -15.91 4.66
CA ASP A 375 -1.10 -17.00 3.81
C ASP A 375 -0.09 -18.18 3.66
N GLY A 376 1.14 -18.04 4.17
CA GLY A 376 2.14 -19.12 4.21
C GLY A 376 2.13 -19.94 5.50
N ILE A 377 3.03 -20.93 5.57
CA ILE A 377 3.25 -21.82 6.72
C ILE A 377 4.70 -21.76 7.21
N SER A 378 4.97 -22.17 8.46
CA SER A 378 6.36 -22.27 8.92
C SER A 378 7.08 -23.45 8.25
N LEU A 379 8.24 -23.18 7.64
CA LEU A 379 9.14 -24.16 7.06
C LEU A 379 10.11 -24.75 8.09
N ARG A 380 10.07 -24.31 9.36
CA ARG A 380 11.00 -24.76 10.40
C ARG A 380 11.15 -26.29 10.48
N PRO A 381 10.09 -27.12 10.39
CA PRO A 381 10.26 -28.57 10.36
C PRO A 381 11.20 -29.03 9.24
N LEU A 382 11.03 -28.50 8.02
CA LEU A 382 11.89 -28.82 6.88
C LEU A 382 13.33 -28.36 7.12
N LEU A 383 13.52 -27.17 7.72
CA LEU A 383 14.83 -26.64 8.08
C LEU A 383 15.54 -27.46 9.16
N GLU A 384 14.82 -28.22 9.96
CA GLU A 384 15.35 -29.14 10.99
C GLU A 384 15.41 -30.60 10.49
N GLY A 385 15.23 -30.84 9.20
CA GLY A 385 15.29 -32.18 8.62
C GLY A 385 14.04 -33.03 8.85
N LYS A 386 12.94 -32.46 9.36
CA LYS A 386 11.66 -33.13 9.60
C LYS A 386 10.69 -32.91 8.43
N PRO A 387 9.67 -33.76 8.22
CA PRO A 387 8.59 -33.47 7.28
C PRO A 387 7.65 -32.39 7.83
N LEU A 388 6.86 -31.76 6.96
CA LEU A 388 5.71 -30.95 7.40
C LEU A 388 4.64 -31.85 8.03
N ALA A 389 3.91 -31.31 9.01
CA ALA A 389 2.83 -32.05 9.68
C ALA A 389 1.60 -32.29 8.79
N ALA A 390 1.43 -31.47 7.74
CA ALA A 390 0.37 -31.58 6.76
C ALA A 390 0.92 -31.16 5.37
N PRO A 391 0.24 -31.54 4.27
CA PRO A 391 0.58 -31.03 2.94
C PRO A 391 0.59 -29.50 2.90
N HIS A 392 1.45 -28.94 2.05
CA HIS A 392 1.51 -27.51 1.84
C HIS A 392 0.15 -26.98 1.32
N PRO A 393 -0.40 -25.89 1.88
CA PRO A 393 -1.64 -25.30 1.37
C PRO A 393 -1.53 -24.88 -0.10
N PRO A 394 -2.64 -24.77 -0.84
CA PRO A 394 -2.60 -24.29 -2.22
C PRO A 394 -1.99 -22.89 -2.36
N LEU A 395 -1.16 -22.69 -3.39
CA LEU A 395 -0.63 -21.39 -3.80
C LEU A 395 -1.51 -20.81 -4.91
N THR A 396 -1.85 -19.54 -4.84
CA THR A 396 -2.79 -18.87 -5.75
C THR A 396 -2.21 -17.55 -6.27
N TYR A 397 -2.30 -17.37 -7.58
CA TYR A 397 -1.65 -16.27 -8.28
C TYR A 397 -2.66 -15.50 -9.14
N ASP A 398 -2.76 -14.18 -8.93
CA ASP A 398 -3.54 -13.26 -9.77
C ASP A 398 -2.61 -12.19 -10.34
N PHE A 399 -2.26 -12.31 -11.62
CA PHE A 399 -1.19 -11.54 -12.23
C PHE A 399 -1.69 -10.76 -13.45
N PRO A 400 -2.04 -9.46 -13.32
CA PRO A 400 -2.61 -8.66 -14.41
C PRO A 400 -1.63 -8.25 -15.52
N GLU A 401 -0.33 -8.42 -15.33
CA GLU A 401 0.65 -8.09 -16.38
C GLU A 401 0.79 -9.22 -17.41
N TYR A 402 1.59 -8.99 -18.46
CA TYR A 402 1.85 -9.99 -19.51
C TYR A 402 0.56 -10.58 -20.12
N GLY A 403 -0.45 -9.74 -20.30
CA GLY A 403 -1.75 -10.14 -20.85
C GLY A 403 -2.73 -10.73 -19.84
N GLY A 404 -2.42 -10.77 -18.53
CA GLY A 404 -3.32 -11.26 -17.50
C GLY A 404 -3.31 -12.79 -17.37
N GLN A 405 -2.90 -13.29 -16.20
CA GLN A 405 -2.73 -14.71 -15.92
C GLN A 405 -3.22 -15.04 -14.51
N GLN A 406 -3.72 -16.25 -14.34
CA GLN A 406 -4.09 -16.79 -13.03
C GLN A 406 -3.60 -18.22 -12.91
N ALA A 407 -3.20 -18.63 -11.70
CA ALA A 407 -2.76 -19.99 -11.45
C ALA A 407 -3.07 -20.46 -10.02
N VAL A 408 -3.21 -21.78 -9.87
CA VAL A 408 -3.24 -22.48 -8.58
C VAL A 408 -2.26 -23.64 -8.61
N ILE A 409 -1.46 -23.81 -7.56
CA ILE A 409 -0.59 -24.97 -7.35
C ILE A 409 -1.04 -25.65 -6.06
N ASP A 410 -1.43 -26.93 -6.15
CA ASP A 410 -1.86 -27.74 -5.00
C ASP A 410 -1.30 -29.15 -5.10
N GLY A 411 -0.31 -29.45 -4.26
CA GLY A 411 0.38 -30.74 -4.28
C GLY A 411 1.07 -31.00 -5.62
N LYS A 412 0.55 -31.95 -6.40
CA LYS A 412 1.06 -32.27 -7.74
C LYS A 412 0.33 -31.50 -8.86
N TRP A 413 -0.83 -30.92 -8.57
CA TRP A 413 -1.67 -30.31 -9.58
C TRP A 413 -1.34 -28.84 -9.77
N LYS A 414 -1.37 -28.40 -11.02
CA LYS A 414 -1.29 -27.00 -11.39
C LYS A 414 -2.39 -26.62 -12.36
N LEU A 415 -3.19 -25.63 -11.97
CA LEU A 415 -4.19 -25.00 -12.82
C LEU A 415 -3.67 -23.66 -13.31
N ILE A 416 -3.81 -23.34 -14.60
CA ILE A 416 -3.37 -22.05 -15.15
C ILE A 416 -4.26 -21.58 -16.30
N ARG A 417 -4.52 -20.26 -16.38
CA ARG A 417 -5.10 -19.61 -17.56
C ARG A 417 -4.41 -18.28 -17.82
N LYS A 418 -4.41 -17.84 -19.08
CA LYS A 418 -3.61 -16.70 -19.57
C LYS A 418 -4.41 -15.83 -20.53
N ASN A 419 -3.84 -14.68 -20.91
CA ASN A 419 -4.45 -13.73 -21.84
C ASN A 419 -5.79 -13.17 -21.37
N LEU A 420 -6.05 -13.16 -20.06
CA LEU A 420 -7.31 -12.68 -19.49
C LEU A 420 -7.58 -11.22 -19.89
N ARG A 421 -6.56 -10.36 -19.97
CA ARG A 421 -6.71 -8.97 -20.45
C ARG A 421 -7.09 -8.82 -21.91
N LYS A 422 -6.90 -9.87 -22.71
CA LYS A 422 -7.17 -9.86 -24.14
C LYS A 422 -8.53 -10.50 -24.47
N THR A 423 -9.22 -11.05 -23.48
CA THR A 423 -10.54 -11.67 -23.64
C THR A 423 -11.63 -10.85 -22.98
N ASP A 424 -12.88 -11.11 -23.39
CA ASP A 424 -14.06 -10.58 -22.70
C ASP A 424 -14.03 -11.05 -21.23
N PRO A 425 -14.15 -10.13 -20.24
CA PRO A 425 -14.24 -10.50 -18.83
C PRO A 425 -15.31 -11.56 -18.52
N ASN A 426 -16.38 -11.60 -19.31
CA ASN A 426 -17.48 -12.57 -19.16
C ASN A 426 -17.21 -13.91 -19.86
N LYS A 427 -16.11 -14.01 -20.63
CA LYS A 427 -15.67 -15.21 -21.33
C LYS A 427 -14.17 -15.38 -21.16
N PRO A 428 -13.69 -15.65 -19.94
CA PRO A 428 -12.27 -15.87 -19.69
C PRO A 428 -11.76 -17.05 -20.52
N THR A 429 -10.46 -17.04 -20.79
CA THR A 429 -9.79 -18.19 -21.40
C THR A 429 -9.98 -19.45 -20.54
N PRO A 430 -10.09 -20.63 -21.18
CA PRO A 430 -10.24 -21.89 -20.45
C PRO A 430 -9.01 -22.17 -19.59
N TRP A 431 -9.24 -22.90 -18.50
CA TRP A 431 -8.16 -23.43 -17.67
C TRP A 431 -7.43 -24.57 -18.36
N GLU A 432 -6.10 -24.57 -18.23
CA GLU A 432 -5.22 -25.71 -18.48
C GLU A 432 -4.89 -26.37 -17.14
N LEU A 433 -4.77 -27.70 -17.11
CA LEU A 433 -4.42 -28.48 -15.91
C LEU A 433 -3.21 -29.38 -16.18
N TYR A 434 -2.24 -29.37 -15.27
CA TYR A 434 -1.02 -30.18 -15.37
C TYR A 434 -0.77 -30.99 -14.09
N ASP A 435 -0.27 -32.21 -14.23
CA ASP A 435 0.29 -33.02 -13.13
C ASP A 435 1.80 -32.84 -13.08
N LEU A 436 2.29 -31.97 -12.21
CA LEU A 436 3.71 -31.62 -12.06
C LEU A 436 4.58 -32.79 -11.56
N GLY A 437 3.98 -33.85 -10.99
CA GLY A 437 4.71 -35.05 -10.58
C GLY A 437 5.11 -35.92 -11.76
N ALA A 438 4.25 -36.00 -12.78
CA ALA A 438 4.52 -36.75 -14.02
C ALA A 438 5.11 -35.86 -15.13
N ASP A 439 4.72 -34.59 -15.18
CA ASP A 439 5.02 -33.64 -16.24
C ASP A 439 5.37 -32.26 -15.64
N ARG A 440 6.58 -32.16 -15.08
CA ARG A 440 7.09 -30.89 -14.53
C ARG A 440 7.27 -29.79 -15.60
N ASN A 441 7.24 -30.15 -16.88
CA ASN A 441 7.46 -29.25 -18.00
C ASN A 441 6.14 -28.71 -18.57
N GLU A 442 4.98 -29.08 -18.00
CA GLU A 442 3.66 -28.60 -18.42
C GLU A 442 3.41 -28.77 -19.92
N THR A 443 3.71 -29.96 -20.44
CA THR A 443 3.61 -30.34 -21.86
C THR A 443 2.25 -30.92 -22.24
N THR A 444 1.56 -31.56 -21.29
CA THR A 444 0.29 -32.26 -21.54
C THR A 444 -0.83 -31.65 -20.71
N ASP A 445 -1.76 -30.93 -21.37
CA ASP A 445 -2.96 -30.40 -20.72
C ASP A 445 -3.97 -31.52 -20.45
N LEU A 446 -4.33 -31.67 -19.18
CA LEU A 446 -5.22 -32.70 -18.64
C LEU A 446 -6.61 -32.16 -18.27
N ALA A 447 -6.91 -30.89 -18.52
CA ALA A 447 -8.15 -30.25 -18.08
C ALA A 447 -9.41 -30.98 -18.57
N ALA A 448 -9.40 -31.46 -19.82
CA ALA A 448 -10.52 -32.23 -20.38
C ALA A 448 -10.66 -33.63 -19.76
N GLN A 449 -9.57 -34.21 -19.25
CA GLN A 449 -9.57 -35.55 -18.65
C GLN A 449 -9.97 -35.52 -17.17
N TYR A 450 -9.67 -34.43 -16.45
CA TYR A 450 -9.97 -34.28 -15.01
C TYR A 450 -10.79 -33.01 -14.73
N PRO A 451 -12.00 -32.88 -15.26
CA PRO A 451 -12.82 -31.67 -15.13
C PRO A 451 -13.22 -31.36 -13.67
N ASP A 452 -13.34 -32.39 -12.81
CA ASP A 452 -13.67 -32.18 -11.40
C ASP A 452 -12.47 -31.62 -10.60
N GLU A 453 -11.25 -31.96 -11.00
CA GLU A 453 -10.04 -31.38 -10.41
C GLU A 453 -9.88 -29.92 -10.82
N VAL A 454 -10.20 -29.58 -12.08
CA VAL A 454 -10.29 -28.18 -12.54
C VAL A 454 -11.26 -27.38 -11.68
N LYS A 455 -12.48 -27.89 -11.46
CA LYS A 455 -13.49 -27.22 -10.62
C LYS A 455 -13.01 -27.05 -9.18
N ARG A 456 -12.36 -28.07 -8.60
CA ARG A 456 -11.82 -28.02 -7.23
C ARG A 456 -10.78 -26.91 -7.07
N LEU A 457 -9.84 -26.82 -8.01
CA LEU A 457 -8.78 -25.82 -7.99
C LEU A 457 -9.30 -24.41 -8.32
N GLU A 458 -10.26 -24.28 -9.23
CA GLU A 458 -10.93 -23.00 -9.50
C GLU A 458 -11.72 -22.50 -8.28
N ALA A 459 -12.38 -23.40 -7.54
CA ALA A 459 -13.05 -23.04 -6.30
C ALA A 459 -12.05 -22.54 -5.23
N ILE A 460 -10.88 -23.18 -5.12
CA ILE A 460 -9.79 -22.72 -4.25
C ILE A 460 -9.32 -21.31 -4.65
N PHE A 461 -9.09 -21.08 -5.95
CA PHE A 461 -8.72 -19.77 -6.46
C PHE A 461 -9.75 -18.71 -6.07
N THR A 462 -11.03 -18.98 -6.36
CA THR A 462 -12.13 -18.06 -6.15
C THR A 462 -12.33 -17.72 -4.67
N ALA A 463 -12.18 -18.70 -3.78
CA ALA A 463 -12.29 -18.50 -2.34
C ALA A 463 -11.12 -17.68 -1.76
N HIS A 464 -9.92 -17.80 -2.34
CA HIS A 464 -8.75 -17.08 -1.88
C HIS A 464 -8.61 -15.68 -2.50
N TRP A 465 -9.04 -15.49 -3.74
CA TRP A 465 -8.83 -14.27 -4.50
C TRP A 465 -9.57 -13.06 -3.92
N THR A 466 -8.88 -11.92 -3.85
CA THR A 466 -9.52 -10.63 -3.57
C THR A 466 -9.32 -9.67 -4.74
N PRO A 467 -10.32 -8.86 -5.12
CA PRO A 467 -10.12 -7.77 -6.07
C PRO A 467 -9.04 -6.80 -5.60
N ASN A 468 -8.27 -6.24 -6.54
CA ASN A 468 -7.31 -5.17 -6.27
C ASN A 468 -7.52 -4.04 -7.30
N PRO A 469 -8.03 -2.87 -6.87
CA PRO A 469 -8.31 -1.76 -7.79
C PRO A 469 -7.06 -1.08 -8.35
N ASP A 470 -5.91 -1.19 -7.67
CA ASP A 470 -4.64 -0.63 -8.13
C ASP A 470 -4.00 -1.46 -9.25
N PHE A 471 -4.38 -2.74 -9.32
CA PHE A 471 -3.93 -3.74 -10.27
C PHE A 471 -5.10 -4.60 -10.77
N PRO A 472 -6.06 -4.03 -11.52
CA PRO A 472 -7.23 -4.77 -11.98
C PRO A 472 -6.88 -5.72 -13.13
N MET A 473 -7.45 -6.93 -13.12
CA MET A 473 -7.31 -7.87 -14.25
C MET A 473 -7.90 -7.27 -15.53
N HIS A 474 -9.03 -6.58 -15.45
CA HIS A 474 -9.60 -5.83 -16.58
C HIS A 474 -9.77 -4.37 -16.15
N PRO A 475 -8.97 -3.43 -16.66
CA PRO A 475 -9.24 -2.01 -16.43
C PRO A 475 -10.61 -1.64 -17.02
N PRO A 476 -11.33 -0.65 -16.45
CA PRO A 476 -12.59 -0.18 -17.01
C PRO A 476 -12.40 0.22 -18.48
N LYS A 477 -13.37 -0.10 -19.36
CA LYS A 477 -13.33 0.30 -20.78
C LYS A 477 -13.18 1.83 -20.85
N GLN A 478 -12.06 2.29 -21.39
CA GLN A 478 -11.83 3.70 -21.68
C GLN A 478 -12.79 4.20 -22.76
N ALA A 479 -13.15 5.48 -22.66
CA ALA A 479 -13.70 6.30 -23.74
C ALA A 479 -12.75 6.31 -24.96
N PRO A 480 -13.22 6.68 -26.17
CA PRO A 480 -12.54 6.33 -27.43
C PRO A 480 -11.14 6.97 -27.57
N PRO A 481 -10.26 6.33 -28.36
CA PRO A 481 -8.84 6.69 -28.44
C PRO A 481 -8.63 8.05 -29.09
N ALA A 482 -7.75 8.86 -28.49
CA ALA A 482 -7.16 10.00 -29.18
C ALA A 482 -6.25 9.52 -30.31
N LEU A 483 -6.29 10.27 -31.42
CA LEU A 483 -5.69 10.00 -32.72
C LEU A 483 -4.17 9.75 -32.66
N THR A 484 -3.72 8.94 -33.62
CA THR A 484 -2.32 8.55 -33.91
C THR A 484 -1.32 9.71 -33.90
N PRO A 485 -0.07 9.49 -33.46
CA PRO A 485 0.95 10.54 -33.43
C PRO A 485 1.47 10.86 -34.83
N SER A 486 1.39 12.13 -35.21
CA SER A 486 2.22 12.72 -36.26
C SER A 486 3.63 13.03 -35.73
N ALA A 487 4.62 13.00 -36.62
CA ALA A 487 6.06 13.14 -36.38
C ALA A 487 6.48 14.25 -35.39
N PRO A 488 7.63 14.09 -34.69
CA PRO A 488 8.08 15.05 -33.70
C PRO A 488 8.52 16.36 -34.37
N SER A 489 7.80 17.44 -34.08
CA SER A 489 8.35 18.80 -34.13
C SER A 489 9.22 19.02 -32.89
N SER A 490 10.33 19.71 -33.09
CA SER A 490 11.38 20.10 -32.13
C SER A 490 10.90 20.44 -30.71
N PRO A 491 11.68 20.10 -29.65
CA PRO A 491 11.26 20.29 -28.28
C PRO A 491 11.23 21.78 -27.93
N THR A 492 10.03 22.26 -27.58
CA THR A 492 9.88 23.46 -26.77
C THR A 492 10.35 23.12 -25.33
N PRO A 493 11.04 24.02 -24.61
CA PRO A 493 11.51 23.73 -23.25
C PRO A 493 10.33 23.32 -22.36
N SER A 494 10.49 22.22 -21.61
CA SER A 494 9.48 21.84 -20.61
C SER A 494 9.40 22.93 -19.53
N PRO A 495 8.20 23.40 -19.15
CA PRO A 495 8.04 24.45 -18.16
C PRO A 495 8.64 24.03 -16.80
N SER A 496 9.36 24.93 -16.14
CA SER A 496 9.84 24.70 -14.77
C SER A 496 8.68 24.79 -13.78
N ALA A 497 8.79 24.16 -12.61
CA ALA A 497 7.72 24.21 -11.60
C ALA A 497 7.31 25.64 -11.23
N GLU A 498 8.27 26.57 -11.16
CA GLU A 498 8.05 27.99 -10.87
C GLU A 498 7.25 28.71 -11.96
N SER A 499 7.33 28.23 -13.21
CA SER A 499 6.55 28.74 -14.34
C SER A 499 5.12 28.18 -14.38
N VAL A 500 4.83 27.12 -13.61
CA VAL A 500 3.48 26.58 -13.43
C VAL A 500 2.75 27.47 -12.44
N ALA A 501 2.24 28.61 -12.90
CA ALA A 501 1.49 29.55 -12.08
C ALA A 501 -0.02 29.57 -12.45
N PRO A 502 -0.74 28.44 -12.28
CA PRO A 502 -2.16 28.39 -12.54
C PRO A 502 -2.90 29.33 -11.60
N THR A 503 -3.90 30.00 -12.15
CA THR A 503 -4.87 30.77 -11.39
C THR A 503 -6.29 30.39 -11.77
N ALA A 504 -7.28 30.86 -11.00
CA ALA A 504 -8.67 30.63 -11.34
C ALA A 504 -9.04 31.17 -12.74
N LYS A 505 -8.45 32.31 -13.14
CA LYS A 505 -8.72 32.98 -14.43
C LYS A 505 -7.84 32.44 -15.57
N THR A 506 -6.63 32.03 -15.24
CA THR A 506 -5.65 31.53 -16.20
C THR A 506 -5.20 30.15 -15.76
N PRO A 507 -5.98 29.09 -16.08
CA PRO A 507 -5.58 27.74 -15.74
C PRO A 507 -4.31 27.34 -16.51
N PHE A 508 -3.50 26.51 -15.88
CA PHE A 508 -2.36 25.89 -16.54
C PHE A 508 -2.83 24.64 -17.28
N THR A 509 -2.61 24.60 -18.60
CA THR A 509 -2.91 23.42 -19.41
C THR A 509 -1.84 22.36 -19.20
N VAL A 510 -2.25 21.20 -18.71
CA VAL A 510 -1.35 20.06 -18.49
C VAL A 510 -0.90 19.54 -19.84
N PRO A 511 0.42 19.29 -20.05
CA PRO A 511 0.89 18.71 -21.30
C PRO A 511 0.16 17.41 -21.63
N THR A 512 -0.31 17.29 -22.87
CA THR A 512 -0.94 16.05 -23.37
C THR A 512 0.09 14.98 -23.69
N ASP A 513 1.33 15.37 -24.00
CA ASP A 513 2.45 14.45 -24.17
C ASP A 513 2.79 13.79 -22.82
N PRO A 514 2.75 12.44 -22.73
CA PRO A 514 2.97 11.73 -21.47
C PRO A 514 4.37 11.97 -20.87
N VAL A 515 5.38 12.20 -21.71
CA VAL A 515 6.75 12.45 -21.25
C VAL A 515 6.85 13.86 -20.66
N ALA A 516 6.38 14.89 -21.36
CA ALA A 516 6.34 16.26 -20.87
C ALA A 516 5.49 16.39 -19.60
N LYS A 517 4.35 15.68 -19.52
CA LYS A 517 3.53 15.62 -18.30
C LYS A 517 4.32 15.02 -17.14
N LYS A 518 5.01 13.89 -17.37
CA LYS A 518 5.81 13.22 -16.34
C LYS A 518 6.96 14.12 -15.84
N GLU A 519 7.68 14.77 -16.75
CA GLU A 519 8.77 15.70 -16.40
C GLU A 519 8.26 16.94 -15.65
N LEU A 520 7.09 17.47 -16.02
CA LEU A 520 6.46 18.56 -15.30
C LEU A 520 6.08 18.16 -13.86
N VAL A 521 5.44 17.01 -13.69
CA VAL A 521 5.07 16.48 -12.37
C VAL A 521 6.31 16.24 -11.50
N LYS A 522 7.39 15.74 -12.11
CA LYS A 522 8.72 15.60 -11.52
C LYS A 522 9.28 16.94 -11.01
N ALA A 523 9.32 17.95 -11.88
CA ALA A 523 9.78 19.29 -11.51
C ALA A 523 8.98 19.84 -10.32
N ILE A 524 7.65 19.63 -10.32
CA ILE A 524 6.78 20.05 -9.23
C ILE A 524 7.07 19.29 -7.93
N HIS A 525 7.26 17.97 -7.96
CA HIS A 525 7.61 17.23 -6.74
C HIS A 525 8.97 17.66 -6.19
N THR A 526 9.97 17.85 -7.05
CA THR A 526 11.28 18.38 -6.65
C THR A 526 11.15 19.76 -6.00
N TYR A 527 10.36 20.65 -6.60
CA TYR A 527 10.05 21.97 -6.06
C TYR A 527 9.39 21.90 -4.68
N MET A 528 8.43 20.99 -4.49
CA MET A 528 7.75 20.77 -3.21
C MET A 528 8.63 20.13 -2.13
N SER A 529 9.79 19.59 -2.51
CA SER A 529 10.76 18.96 -1.59
C SER A 529 11.94 19.88 -1.23
N LEU A 530 11.99 21.12 -1.76
CA LEU A 530 13.06 22.07 -1.47
C LEU A 530 13.28 22.28 0.03
N PRO A 531 14.53 22.24 0.54
CA PRO A 531 14.83 22.58 1.94
C PRO A 531 14.23 23.93 2.31
N ALA A 532 13.75 24.10 3.55
CA ALA A 532 13.03 25.30 3.97
C ALA A 532 13.78 26.61 3.64
N ALA A 533 15.11 26.62 3.74
CA ALA A 533 15.97 27.76 3.39
C ALA A 533 15.96 28.17 1.91
N GLN A 534 15.63 27.24 1.00
CA GLN A 534 15.59 27.45 -0.44
C GLN A 534 14.19 27.80 -0.96
N VAL A 535 13.18 27.64 -0.12
CA VAL A 535 11.79 27.94 -0.49
C VAL A 535 11.65 29.46 -0.68
N ARG A 536 10.93 29.84 -1.73
CA ARG A 536 10.49 31.22 -2.01
C ARG A 536 8.99 31.20 -2.25
N ALA A 537 8.34 32.35 -2.09
CA ALA A 537 6.91 32.47 -2.37
C ALA A 537 6.66 32.15 -3.85
N HIS A 538 5.74 31.23 -4.14
CA HIS A 538 5.37 30.88 -5.50
C HIS A 538 4.48 31.99 -6.11
N PRO A 539 4.60 32.33 -7.41
CA PRO A 539 3.77 33.37 -8.04
C PRO A 539 2.26 33.18 -7.93
N SER A 540 1.78 31.93 -7.85
CA SER A 540 0.36 31.62 -7.67
C SER A 540 -0.11 31.59 -6.21
N ALA A 541 0.78 31.70 -5.23
CA ALA A 541 0.43 31.68 -3.81
C ALA A 541 -0.57 32.78 -3.40
N PRO A 542 -0.48 34.04 -3.90
CA PRO A 542 -1.47 35.07 -3.59
C PRO A 542 -2.88 34.75 -4.12
N ASP A 543 -2.98 33.97 -5.19
CA ASP A 543 -4.25 33.58 -5.79
C ASP A 543 -4.90 32.40 -5.04
N PHE A 544 -4.11 31.36 -4.70
CA PHE A 544 -4.54 30.25 -3.84
C PHE A 544 -3.33 29.52 -3.23
N PRO A 545 -3.35 29.16 -1.93
CA PRO A 545 -4.43 29.33 -0.95
C PRO A 545 -4.56 30.77 -0.42
N GLY A 546 -3.66 31.67 -0.80
CA GLY A 546 -3.62 33.06 -0.36
C GLY A 546 -2.42 33.35 0.53
N VAL A 547 -2.10 34.63 0.69
CA VAL A 547 -1.00 35.11 1.54
C VAL A 547 -1.52 36.07 2.60
N ALA A 548 -0.86 36.11 3.75
CA ALA A 548 -1.15 37.13 4.75
C ALA A 548 -0.65 38.51 4.24
N PRO A 549 -1.29 39.62 4.63
CA PRO A 549 -0.78 40.96 4.34
C PRO A 549 0.68 41.14 4.76
N THR A 550 1.47 41.89 3.98
CA THR A 550 2.90 42.11 4.25
C THR A 550 3.16 42.73 5.63
N ASN A 551 2.24 43.55 6.13
CA ASN A 551 2.31 44.18 7.45
C ASN A 551 1.72 43.32 8.59
N ALA A 552 1.28 42.08 8.32
CA ALA A 552 0.78 41.19 9.35
C ALA A 552 1.87 40.91 10.40
N PRO A 553 1.59 41.01 11.71
CA PRO A 553 2.57 40.71 12.75
C PRO A 553 3.08 39.27 12.64
N ARG A 554 4.38 39.09 12.84
CA ARG A 554 5.01 37.76 13.01
C ARG A 554 5.12 37.49 14.50
N VAL A 555 4.54 36.38 14.94
CA VAL A 555 4.41 36.04 16.35
C VAL A 555 5.26 34.83 16.72
N SER A 556 5.59 34.77 18.01
CA SER A 556 6.09 33.58 18.69
C SER A 556 5.00 33.07 19.64
N ARG A 557 4.68 31.77 19.56
CA ARG A 557 3.66 31.12 20.42
C ARG A 557 4.15 29.76 20.88
N VAL A 558 3.79 29.41 22.11
CA VAL A 558 4.02 28.08 22.68
C VAL A 558 2.68 27.38 22.84
N PHE A 559 2.60 26.16 22.36
CA PHE A 559 1.42 25.31 22.51
C PHE A 559 1.79 24.00 23.17
N THR A 560 0.83 23.43 23.88
CA THR A 560 0.95 22.09 24.48
C THR A 560 0.00 21.15 23.76
N PHE A 561 0.52 20.02 23.32
CA PHE A 561 -0.17 19.01 22.55
C PHE A 561 -0.24 17.70 23.34
N SER A 562 -1.30 16.93 23.11
CA SER A 562 -1.45 15.62 23.71
C SER A 562 -0.79 14.55 22.84
N ALA A 563 -0.03 13.65 23.45
CA ALA A 563 0.54 12.49 22.77
C ALA A 563 -0.39 11.26 22.74
N LYS A 564 -1.59 11.39 23.32
CA LYS A 564 -2.52 10.28 23.55
C LYS A 564 -3.23 9.81 22.29
N GLN A 565 -3.23 10.61 21.23
CA GLN A 565 -3.97 10.28 20.01
C GLN A 565 -3.15 10.63 18.78
N SER A 566 -2.99 9.64 17.90
CA SER A 566 -2.39 9.82 16.58
C SER A 566 -3.33 10.66 15.69
N ARG A 567 -3.10 11.97 15.60
CA ARG A 567 -3.97 12.89 14.86
C ARG A 567 -3.28 14.19 14.49
N TRP A 568 -3.95 14.98 13.65
CA TRP A 568 -3.58 16.37 13.40
C TRP A 568 -4.12 17.24 14.55
N GLN A 569 -3.26 18.04 15.15
CA GLN A 569 -3.61 19.00 16.19
C GLN A 569 -3.39 20.42 15.67
N SER A 570 -4.44 21.23 15.79
CA SER A 570 -4.51 22.59 15.30
C SER A 570 -3.70 23.56 16.17
N THR A 571 -3.07 24.53 15.53
CA THR A 571 -2.24 25.55 16.21
C THR A 571 -2.86 26.94 16.19
N GLY A 572 -3.84 27.19 15.29
CA GLY A 572 -4.31 28.55 15.01
C GLY A 572 -3.27 29.46 14.34
N LEU A 573 -2.17 28.89 13.83
CA LEU A 573 -1.10 29.60 13.14
C LEU A 573 -1.10 29.33 11.64
N TYR A 574 -0.52 30.27 10.90
CA TYR A 574 -0.34 30.25 9.46
C TYR A 574 1.13 30.55 9.12
N ALA A 575 1.74 29.75 8.24
CA ALA A 575 3.03 30.08 7.65
C ALA A 575 2.78 30.90 6.39
N ASN A 576 3.34 32.11 6.32
CA ASN A 576 3.22 32.93 5.11
C ASN A 576 4.02 32.31 3.95
N ALA A 577 3.58 32.55 2.70
CA ALA A 577 4.19 31.94 1.53
C ALA A 577 5.69 32.23 1.43
N GLY A 578 6.50 31.17 1.33
CA GLY A 578 7.95 31.25 1.22
C GLY A 578 8.71 31.59 2.50
N GLU A 579 8.01 31.94 3.58
CA GLU A 579 8.66 32.29 4.84
C GLU A 579 8.94 31.06 5.71
N ILE A 580 10.02 31.13 6.49
CA ILE A 580 10.40 30.08 7.42
C ILE A 580 9.71 30.32 8.76
N VAL A 581 8.96 29.34 9.23
CA VAL A 581 8.55 29.21 10.63
C VAL A 581 9.51 28.26 11.32
N THR A 582 10.02 28.64 12.49
CA THR A 582 10.91 27.74 13.26
C THR A 582 10.11 27.07 14.37
N VAL A 583 10.11 25.75 14.39
CA VAL A 583 9.41 24.94 15.41
C VAL A 583 10.41 24.31 16.35
N THR A 584 10.34 24.62 17.63
CA THR A 584 11.31 24.16 18.64
C THR A 584 10.60 23.33 19.72
N PRO A 585 10.98 22.06 19.92
CA PRO A 585 10.52 21.32 21.08
C PRO A 585 11.09 21.92 22.37
N LEU A 586 10.25 22.12 23.38
CA LEU A 586 10.68 22.66 24.67
C LEU A 586 11.15 21.58 25.66
N ALA A 587 10.88 20.32 25.33
CA ALA A 587 11.34 19.14 26.04
C ALA A 587 11.43 17.96 25.05
N ASN A 588 12.10 16.89 25.47
CA ASN A 588 12.09 15.64 24.71
C ASN A 588 10.65 15.14 24.53
N LEU A 589 10.36 14.60 23.35
CA LEU A 589 9.08 13.95 23.11
C LEU A 589 8.92 12.73 24.01
N PRO A 590 7.68 12.38 24.42
CA PRO A 590 7.44 11.16 25.16
C PRO A 590 7.92 9.93 24.38
N PRO A 591 8.42 8.87 25.05
CA PRO A 591 8.88 7.66 24.38
C PRO A 591 7.81 7.05 23.47
N GLY A 592 8.22 6.63 22.27
CA GLY A 592 7.32 6.02 21.28
C GLY A 592 6.42 7.02 20.53
N VAL A 593 6.60 8.33 20.74
CA VAL A 593 5.86 9.38 20.03
C VAL A 593 6.76 10.00 18.97
N THR A 594 6.25 10.08 17.75
CA THR A 594 6.87 10.87 16.68
C THR A 594 5.95 12.02 16.28
N VAL A 595 6.57 13.13 15.89
CA VAL A 595 5.85 14.36 15.55
C VAL A 595 6.32 14.85 14.19
N GLU A 596 5.37 15.23 13.36
CA GLU A 596 5.60 15.93 12.10
C GLU A 596 4.86 17.28 12.12
N ILE A 597 5.44 18.29 11.49
CA ILE A 597 4.83 19.60 11.29
C ILE A 597 4.28 19.65 9.88
N ARG A 598 2.96 19.84 9.73
CA ARG A 598 2.32 20.05 8.44
C ARG A 598 2.07 21.53 8.21
N VAL A 599 2.36 22.01 7.00
CA VAL A 599 2.02 23.35 6.52
C VAL A 599 1.12 23.22 5.30
N GLY A 600 -0.13 23.66 5.44
CA GLY A 600 -1.21 23.51 4.44
C GLY A 600 -2.22 22.42 4.83
N CYS A 601 -3.50 22.69 4.57
CA CYS A 601 -4.61 21.73 4.78
C CYS A 601 -5.12 21.08 3.47
N HIS A 602 -4.69 21.58 2.31
CA HIS A 602 -5.05 21.10 0.99
C HIS A 602 -4.20 19.88 0.60
N THR A 603 -4.60 18.69 1.04
CA THR A 603 -3.82 17.46 0.81
C THR A 603 -4.08 16.79 -0.54
N ASP A 604 -5.17 17.16 -1.20
CA ASP A 604 -5.55 16.59 -2.48
C ASP A 604 -4.65 17.07 -3.63
N ARG A 605 -4.27 16.15 -4.50
CA ARG A 605 -3.25 16.36 -5.54
C ARG A 605 -3.84 16.19 -6.94
N LEU A 606 -3.50 17.10 -7.85
CA LEU A 606 -4.14 17.18 -9.18
C LEU A 606 -3.38 16.46 -10.30
N PHE A 607 -2.62 15.42 -9.96
CA PHE A 607 -1.78 14.70 -10.93
C PHE A 607 -2.53 13.60 -11.71
N GLY A 608 -3.84 13.46 -11.49
CA GLY A 608 -4.68 12.46 -12.14
C GLY A 608 -4.68 12.58 -13.68
N ASP A 609 -4.92 11.46 -14.36
CA ASP A 609 -4.93 11.41 -15.82
C ASP A 609 -6.15 12.05 -16.47
N THR A 610 -7.21 12.24 -15.70
CA THR A 610 -8.45 12.89 -16.13
C THR A 610 -8.40 14.42 -16.06
N ILE A 611 -7.36 15.00 -15.44
CA ILE A 611 -7.25 16.45 -15.22
C ILE A 611 -6.32 17.04 -16.28
N THR A 612 -6.90 17.76 -17.23
CA THR A 612 -6.17 18.39 -18.34
C THR A 612 -5.83 19.86 -18.06
N GLN A 613 -6.41 20.45 -17.02
CA GLN A 613 -6.17 21.83 -16.60
C GLN A 613 -6.05 21.94 -15.08
N TRP A 614 -5.07 22.71 -14.63
CA TRP A 614 -4.89 23.08 -13.24
C TRP A 614 -5.34 24.52 -13.02
N HIS A 615 -6.31 24.74 -12.14
CA HIS A 615 -6.82 26.05 -11.71
C HIS A 615 -6.19 26.55 -10.40
N ARG A 616 -5.36 25.70 -9.79
CA ARG A 616 -4.47 25.98 -8.66
C ARG A 616 -3.24 25.09 -8.79
N PHE A 617 -2.18 25.41 -8.05
CA PHE A 617 -0.98 24.59 -8.12
C PHE A 617 -1.29 23.15 -7.65
N PRO A 618 -0.80 22.10 -8.33
CA PRO A 618 -1.32 20.74 -8.15
C PRO A 618 -0.97 20.09 -6.80
N SER A 619 -0.03 20.64 -6.02
CA SER A 619 0.30 20.20 -4.65
C SER A 619 0.56 21.39 -3.72
N LEU A 620 -0.21 21.53 -2.64
CA LEU A 620 -0.20 22.73 -1.80
C LEU A 620 0.23 22.51 -0.35
N SER A 621 0.43 21.27 0.07
CA SER A 621 0.76 20.94 1.47
C SER A 621 2.14 20.30 1.58
N ARG A 622 2.85 20.61 2.68
CA ARG A 622 4.16 20.03 3.02
C ARG A 622 4.16 19.48 4.44
N VAL A 623 5.01 18.48 4.69
CA VAL A 623 5.17 17.85 6.00
C VAL A 623 6.67 17.76 6.33
N PHE A 624 7.04 18.05 7.57
CA PHE A 624 8.41 18.09 8.05
C PHE A 624 8.53 17.25 9.31
N PRO A 625 9.49 16.31 9.43
CA PRO A 625 9.74 15.64 10.70
C PRO A 625 10.21 16.67 11.74
N LEU A 626 9.71 16.58 12.97
CA LEU A 626 10.20 17.41 14.07
C LEU A 626 11.59 16.90 14.48
N LEU A 627 12.58 17.78 14.45
CA LEU A 627 13.93 17.52 14.92
C LEU A 627 13.99 17.65 16.45
N SER A 628 15.05 17.12 17.07
CA SER A 628 15.31 17.30 18.51
C SER A 628 15.62 18.76 18.89
N GLY A 629 15.94 19.61 17.91
CA GLY A 629 16.17 21.05 18.06
C GLY A 629 15.27 21.89 17.15
N PRO A 630 15.61 23.17 16.93
CA PRO A 630 14.86 24.05 16.05
C PRO A 630 14.68 23.45 14.64
N THR A 631 13.44 23.30 14.23
CA THR A 631 13.03 22.71 12.94
C THR A 631 12.51 23.82 12.03
N PRO A 632 13.24 24.21 10.97
CA PRO A 632 12.76 25.19 10.01
C PRO A 632 11.73 24.55 9.07
N VAL A 633 10.55 25.14 8.97
CA VAL A 633 9.48 24.71 8.06
C VAL A 633 9.06 25.86 7.17
N ALA A 634 8.91 25.63 5.87
CA ALA A 634 8.48 26.65 4.91
C ALA A 634 7.69 26.02 3.76
N ASN A 635 6.66 26.70 3.28
CA ASN A 635 5.89 26.26 2.11
C ASN A 635 5.78 27.41 1.12
N ALA A 636 6.07 27.15 -0.16
CA ALA A 636 6.04 28.16 -1.21
C ALA A 636 4.67 28.81 -1.38
N PHE A 637 3.61 28.10 -0.98
CA PHE A 637 2.22 28.55 -1.02
C PHE A 637 1.71 29.07 0.33
N GLY A 638 2.50 28.91 1.39
CA GLY A 638 2.07 29.13 2.76
C GLY A 638 1.06 28.06 3.21
N GLY A 639 0.37 28.32 4.32
CA GLY A 639 -0.74 27.49 4.77
C GLY A 639 -0.89 27.44 6.29
N PRO A 640 -2.06 26.97 6.79
CA PRO A 640 -2.23 26.70 8.21
C PRO A 640 -1.23 25.65 8.72
N ILE A 641 -0.79 25.79 9.97
CA ILE A 641 0.22 24.93 10.59
C ILE A 641 -0.45 23.92 11.52
N PHE A 642 -0.09 22.65 11.39
CA PHE A 642 -0.59 21.56 12.22
C PHE A 642 0.54 20.73 12.81
N VAL A 643 0.32 20.21 14.00
CA VAL A 643 1.17 19.19 14.62
C VAL A 643 0.54 17.83 14.37
N VAL A 644 1.21 16.98 13.61
CA VAL A 644 0.78 15.61 13.34
C VAL A 644 1.50 14.69 14.32
N VAL A 645 0.74 14.15 15.27
CA VAL A 645 1.26 13.23 16.28
C VAL A 645 1.03 11.80 15.80
N LYS A 646 2.05 10.95 15.96
CA LYS A 646 1.95 9.49 15.77
C LYS A 646 2.46 8.81 17.04
N GLY A 647 1.55 8.10 17.71
CA GLY A 647 1.80 7.48 19.01
C GLY A 647 0.53 7.47 19.87
N ASN A 648 0.61 6.83 21.04
CA ASN A 648 -0.49 6.77 22.02
C ASN A 648 0.08 6.81 23.44
N ALA A 649 0.84 7.85 23.76
CA ALA A 649 1.39 8.05 25.09
C ALA A 649 0.46 8.96 25.90
N ASP A 650 0.14 8.58 27.13
CA ASP A 650 -0.66 9.43 28.04
C ASP A 650 0.20 10.55 28.64
N ALA A 651 0.70 11.42 27.77
CA ALA A 651 1.62 12.51 28.10
C ALA A 651 1.33 13.72 27.22
N ASN A 652 1.79 14.89 27.66
CA ASN A 652 1.75 16.13 26.88
C ASN A 652 3.17 16.58 26.55
N PHE A 653 3.32 17.33 25.46
CA PHE A 653 4.58 17.96 25.08
C PHE A 653 4.32 19.35 24.52
N SER A 654 5.29 20.25 24.65
CA SER A 654 5.14 21.65 24.24
C SER A 654 6.11 22.01 23.12
N LEU A 655 5.60 22.73 22.12
CA LEU A 655 6.38 23.26 21.00
C LEU A 655 6.25 24.78 20.95
N ARG A 656 7.37 25.46 20.67
CA ARG A 656 7.40 26.88 20.32
C ARG A 656 7.41 27.04 18.80
N PHE A 657 6.60 27.95 18.29
CA PHE A 657 6.55 28.34 16.88
C PHE A 657 6.96 29.79 16.78
N ASP A 658 8.02 30.07 16.03
CA ASP A 658 8.56 31.41 15.82
C ASP A 658 8.36 31.85 14.35
N ASN A 659 8.05 33.12 14.14
CA ASN A 659 7.81 33.74 12.81
C ASN A 659 6.52 33.28 12.11
N ALA A 660 5.48 32.94 12.87
CA ALA A 660 4.17 32.58 12.30
C ALA A 660 3.20 33.77 12.25
N VAL A 661 2.10 33.63 11.52
CA VAL A 661 0.99 34.59 11.46
C VAL A 661 -0.21 34.00 12.18
N GLU A 662 -0.92 34.79 12.99
CA GLU A 662 -2.14 34.30 13.64
C GLU A 662 -3.28 34.18 12.64
N ALA A 663 -4.03 33.09 12.74
CA ALA A 663 -5.22 32.84 11.93
C ALA A 663 -6.50 33.07 12.75
N PRO A 664 -7.62 33.38 12.08
CA PRO A 664 -8.94 33.27 12.70
C PRO A 664 -9.17 31.83 13.17
N PHE A 665 -9.11 31.61 14.48
CA PHE A 665 -9.14 30.29 15.08
C PHE A 665 -10.14 30.25 16.23
N PHE A 666 -11.21 29.47 16.07
CA PHE A 666 -12.27 29.33 17.06
C PHE A 666 -12.32 27.89 17.56
N VAL A 667 -12.38 27.69 18.87
CA VAL A 667 -12.57 26.38 19.48
C VAL A 667 -13.80 26.40 20.37
N LEU A 668 -14.79 25.56 20.03
CA LEU A 668 -16.04 25.43 20.77
C LEU A 668 -15.78 25.11 22.25
N GLY A 669 -16.44 25.86 23.13
CA GLY A 669 -16.27 25.74 24.59
C GLY A 669 -14.96 26.31 25.15
N ARG A 670 -14.03 26.82 24.31
CA ARG A 670 -12.78 27.45 24.76
C ARG A 670 -12.67 28.92 24.33
N THR A 671 -13.05 29.24 23.10
CA THR A 671 -13.06 30.62 22.59
C THR A 671 -14.41 31.26 22.89
N SER A 672 -14.43 32.35 23.66
CA SER A 672 -15.68 33.10 23.90
C SER A 672 -16.07 33.93 22.68
N VAL A 673 -17.36 34.21 22.51
CA VAL A 673 -17.87 35.07 21.42
C VAL A 673 -17.25 36.47 21.47
N ALA A 674 -16.99 36.99 22.66
CA ALA A 674 -16.31 38.28 22.85
C ALA A 674 -14.86 38.23 22.33
N ALA A 675 -14.09 37.19 22.68
CA ALA A 675 -12.72 37.01 22.17
C ALA A 675 -12.71 36.79 20.65
N TRP A 676 -13.71 36.08 20.14
CA TRP A 676 -13.87 35.84 18.71
C TRP A 676 -14.01 37.13 17.89
N GLN A 677 -14.64 38.18 18.43
CA GLN A 677 -14.74 39.46 17.73
C GLN A 677 -13.39 40.04 17.32
N THR A 678 -12.35 39.81 18.13
CA THR A 678 -10.97 40.19 17.83
C THR A 678 -10.27 39.12 16.99
N ILE A 679 -10.35 37.85 17.39
CA ILE A 679 -9.64 36.74 16.74
C ILE A 679 -10.05 36.58 15.27
N ARG A 680 -11.32 36.81 14.93
CA ARG A 680 -11.80 36.71 13.54
C ARG A 680 -11.09 37.67 12.60
N GLN A 681 -10.56 38.78 13.12
CA GLN A 681 -9.83 39.78 12.35
C GLN A 681 -8.34 39.47 12.19
N HIS A 682 -7.86 38.33 12.72
CA HIS A 682 -6.48 37.90 12.51
C HIS A 682 -6.14 37.80 11.01
N PRO A 683 -4.91 38.15 10.62
CA PRO A 683 -4.58 38.51 9.24
C PRO A 683 -4.40 37.33 8.29
N ALA A 684 -4.29 36.08 8.77
CA ALA A 684 -4.14 34.92 7.88
C ALA A 684 -5.32 34.80 6.88
N PRO A 685 -5.07 34.25 5.68
CA PRO A 685 -6.09 34.12 4.63
C PRO A 685 -7.07 32.96 4.87
N TRP A 686 -6.80 32.08 5.83
CA TRP A 686 -7.63 30.93 6.18
C TRP A 686 -8.03 30.97 7.66
N ALA A 687 -9.25 30.54 7.92
CA ALA A 687 -9.83 30.36 9.24
C ALA A 687 -10.02 28.87 9.54
N GLU A 688 -10.03 28.53 10.83
CA GLU A 688 -10.35 27.19 11.32
C GLU A 688 -11.34 27.29 12.49
N LEU A 689 -12.45 26.55 12.37
CA LEU A 689 -13.50 26.45 13.37
C LEU A 689 -13.51 25.00 13.89
N VAL A 690 -13.23 24.82 15.18
CA VAL A 690 -13.04 23.52 15.83
C VAL A 690 -14.20 23.23 16.77
N GLY A 691 -15.06 22.28 16.40
CA GLY A 691 -16.11 21.70 17.27
C GLY A 691 -15.56 20.55 18.13
N HIS A 692 -16.44 19.75 18.72
CA HIS A 692 -16.07 18.53 19.45
C HIS A 692 -15.79 17.35 18.51
N ASN A 693 -16.55 17.24 17.42
CA ASN A 693 -16.51 16.13 16.47
C ASN A 693 -16.09 16.56 15.05
N MET A 694 -16.21 17.86 14.72
CA MET A 694 -15.91 18.40 13.40
C MET A 694 -14.90 19.56 13.45
N ILE A 695 -14.03 19.66 12.45
CA ILE A 695 -13.16 20.79 12.18
C ILE A 695 -13.45 21.30 10.76
N LEU A 696 -13.75 22.59 10.66
CA LEU A 696 -14.05 23.23 9.39
C LEU A 696 -12.96 24.25 9.02
N HIS A 697 -12.44 24.15 7.79
CA HIS A 697 -11.53 25.12 7.20
C HIS A 697 -12.22 26.00 6.18
N PHE A 698 -11.91 27.29 6.18
CA PHE A 698 -12.50 28.23 5.24
C PHE A 698 -11.57 29.38 4.89
N PRO A 699 -11.76 30.04 3.73
CA PRO A 699 -11.21 31.37 3.51
C PRO A 699 -11.65 32.32 4.63
N ALA A 700 -10.69 33.03 5.22
CA ALA A 700 -10.94 33.96 6.32
C ALA A 700 -11.92 35.08 5.92
N SER A 701 -11.99 35.45 4.64
CA SER A 701 -12.95 36.44 4.12
C SER A 701 -14.40 36.03 4.34
N GLN A 702 -14.72 34.74 4.33
CA GLN A 702 -16.08 34.24 4.57
C GLN A 702 -16.40 34.15 6.06
N ILE A 703 -15.39 33.95 6.91
CA ILE A 703 -15.57 33.72 8.35
C ILE A 703 -15.48 35.02 9.16
N ARG A 704 -14.79 36.05 8.66
CA ARG A 704 -14.69 37.37 9.31
C ARG A 704 -16.04 38.04 9.57
N THR A 705 -17.05 37.73 8.77
CA THR A 705 -18.41 38.28 8.92
C THR A 705 -19.29 37.45 9.87
N MET A 706 -18.81 36.28 10.32
CA MET A 706 -19.54 35.44 11.26
C MET A 706 -19.35 35.95 12.68
N ASP A 707 -20.41 36.48 13.29
CA ASP A 707 -20.35 37.04 14.65
C ASP A 707 -20.25 35.96 15.73
N ASP A 708 -20.88 34.81 15.54
CA ASP A 708 -20.86 33.68 16.47
C ASP A 708 -20.81 32.33 15.74
N PRO A 709 -19.66 31.62 15.76
CA PRO A 709 -19.53 30.29 15.16
C PRO A 709 -20.19 29.15 15.96
N THR A 710 -20.58 29.40 17.21
CA THR A 710 -21.06 28.38 18.16
C THR A 710 -22.23 27.58 17.60
N PRO A 711 -23.33 28.19 17.10
CA PRO A 711 -24.49 27.43 16.66
C PRO A 711 -24.23 26.60 15.39
N LEU A 712 -23.26 27.02 14.58
CA LEU A 712 -22.84 26.28 13.39
C LEU A 712 -22.04 25.03 13.76
N LEU A 713 -21.07 25.17 14.66
CA LEU A 713 -20.25 24.05 15.12
C LEU A 713 -21.08 23.02 15.88
N GLU A 714 -21.97 23.46 16.76
CA GLU A 714 -22.90 22.56 17.46
C GLU A 714 -23.81 21.79 16.49
N TRP A 715 -24.23 22.43 15.39
CA TRP A 715 -25.03 21.75 14.38
C TRP A 715 -24.23 20.66 13.65
N TRP A 716 -22.99 20.96 13.23
CA TRP A 716 -22.12 19.96 12.61
C TRP A 716 -21.68 18.86 13.58
N ASP A 717 -21.44 19.17 14.84
CA ASP A 717 -21.15 18.17 15.87
C ASP A 717 -22.34 17.22 16.08
N LYS A 718 -23.58 17.72 16.02
CA LYS A 718 -24.80 16.90 16.03
C LYS A 718 -24.91 16.00 14.79
N VAL A 719 -24.55 16.51 13.61
CA VAL A 719 -24.52 15.70 12.37
C VAL A 719 -23.55 14.52 12.54
N VAL A 720 -22.31 14.77 12.96
CA VAL A 720 -21.32 13.70 13.12
C VAL A 720 -21.73 12.74 14.24
N ALA A 721 -22.21 13.25 15.39
CA ALA A 721 -22.69 12.40 16.47
C ALA A 721 -23.87 11.51 16.06
N ALA A 722 -24.76 11.99 15.18
CA ALA A 722 -25.84 11.20 14.61
C ALA A 722 -25.32 10.05 13.73
N GLN A 723 -24.24 10.27 12.97
CA GLN A 723 -23.59 9.23 12.18
C GLN A 723 -22.84 8.23 13.06
N ASP A 724 -22.10 8.70 14.07
CA ASP A 724 -21.44 7.87 15.08
C ASP A 724 -22.45 6.94 15.79
N TRP A 725 -23.60 7.49 16.17
CA TRP A 725 -24.67 6.72 16.81
C TRP A 725 -25.15 5.57 15.93
N LEU A 726 -25.30 5.81 14.62
CA LEU A 726 -25.80 4.82 13.68
C LEU A 726 -24.88 3.57 13.60
N VAL A 727 -23.58 3.74 13.83
CA VAL A 727 -22.58 2.64 13.85
C VAL A 727 -22.10 2.28 15.25
N GLY A 728 -22.69 2.87 16.30
CA GLY A 728 -22.38 2.56 17.69
C GLY A 728 -20.97 2.96 18.13
N TRP A 729 -20.44 4.09 17.63
CA TRP A 729 -19.15 4.62 18.09
C TRP A 729 -19.32 5.38 19.42
N PRO A 730 -18.76 4.88 20.54
CA PRO A 730 -18.99 5.46 21.86
C PRO A 730 -18.16 6.73 22.09
N THR A 731 -17.01 6.87 21.43
CA THR A 731 -16.13 8.04 21.51
C THR A 731 -15.24 8.09 20.28
N ARG A 732 -15.23 9.22 19.57
CA ARG A 732 -14.32 9.43 18.45
C ARG A 732 -12.89 9.62 18.94
N THR A 733 -11.93 8.95 18.29
CA THR A 733 -10.50 9.20 18.50
C THR A 733 -9.98 10.40 17.71
N THR A 734 -10.70 10.79 16.65
CA THR A 734 -10.37 11.90 15.76
C THR A 734 -11.62 12.65 15.29
N GLN A 735 -11.57 13.97 15.33
CA GLN A 735 -12.58 14.83 14.71
C GLN A 735 -12.54 14.68 13.19
N GLU A 736 -13.69 14.74 12.53
CA GLU A 736 -13.77 14.92 11.08
C GLU A 736 -13.18 16.27 10.68
N ARG A 737 -12.66 16.38 9.46
CA ARG A 737 -12.02 17.60 8.96
C ARG A 737 -12.44 17.89 7.53
N VAL A 738 -13.02 19.06 7.30
CA VAL A 738 -13.53 19.50 5.99
C VAL A 738 -12.67 20.61 5.43
N VAL A 739 -12.18 20.43 4.20
CA VAL A 739 -11.34 21.40 3.49
C VAL A 739 -11.94 21.71 2.12
N PRO A 740 -12.55 22.89 1.95
CA PRO A 740 -12.88 23.43 0.63
C PRO A 740 -11.61 23.76 -0.15
N ASP A 741 -11.55 23.35 -1.40
CA ASP A 741 -10.42 23.57 -2.30
C ASP A 741 -10.88 24.16 -3.63
N ARG A 742 -10.04 24.99 -4.24
CA ARG A 742 -10.33 25.56 -5.56
C ARG A 742 -10.54 24.50 -6.63
N GLN A 743 -9.79 23.41 -6.55
CA GLN A 743 -9.91 22.30 -7.47
C GLN A 743 -9.52 21.03 -6.73
N ILE A 744 -10.38 20.02 -6.85
CA ILE A 744 -10.15 18.69 -6.30
C ILE A 744 -9.92 17.69 -7.44
N SER A 745 -9.35 16.53 -7.10
CA SER A 745 -8.89 15.53 -8.03
C SER A 745 -10.01 14.72 -8.67
N ALA A 746 -11.16 14.64 -7.99
CA ALA A 746 -12.33 13.93 -8.46
C ALA A 746 -13.63 14.56 -7.94
N GLY A 747 -14.66 14.58 -8.79
CA GLY A 747 -16.02 14.96 -8.39
C GLY A 747 -16.17 16.41 -7.91
N TRP A 748 -17.26 16.65 -7.17
CA TRP A 748 -17.55 17.94 -6.52
C TRP A 748 -17.14 17.95 -5.04
N MET A 749 -17.08 16.77 -4.43
CA MET A 749 -16.58 16.48 -3.11
C MET A 749 -16.16 15.01 -3.05
N HIS A 750 -15.28 14.64 -2.13
CA HIS A 750 -14.95 13.26 -1.83
C HIS A 750 -14.50 13.09 -0.37
N SER A 751 -14.84 11.93 0.19
CA SER A 751 -14.44 11.49 1.53
C SER A 751 -12.93 11.29 1.69
N GLY A 752 -12.48 11.12 2.94
CA GLY A 752 -11.08 11.05 3.34
C GLY A 752 -10.78 11.83 4.63
N TYR A 753 -9.49 11.97 4.95
CA TYR A 753 -9.03 12.81 6.06
C TYR A 753 -7.88 13.73 5.62
N PRO A 754 -8.16 14.99 5.26
CA PRO A 754 -9.47 15.66 5.28
C PRO A 754 -10.45 15.16 4.21
N PHE A 755 -11.74 15.33 4.49
CA PHE A 755 -12.79 15.40 3.47
C PHE A 755 -12.53 16.64 2.62
N MET A 756 -12.62 16.49 1.30
CA MET A 756 -12.33 17.57 0.34
C MET A 756 -13.60 17.94 -0.43
N CYS A 757 -13.85 19.24 -0.61
CA CYS A 757 -14.96 19.72 -1.43
C CYS A 757 -14.56 20.93 -2.27
N HIS A 758 -15.34 21.22 -3.31
CA HIS A 758 -15.10 22.42 -4.10
C HIS A 758 -15.33 23.69 -3.25
N LEU A 759 -14.50 24.72 -3.44
CA LEU A 759 -14.53 25.98 -2.69
C LEU A 759 -15.90 26.68 -2.77
N ALA A 760 -16.62 26.48 -3.87
CA ALA A 760 -17.98 26.97 -4.07
C ALA A 760 -18.99 26.38 -3.07
N SER A 761 -18.66 25.26 -2.41
CA SER A 761 -19.47 24.66 -1.35
C SER A 761 -19.29 25.34 0.00
N ALA A 762 -18.26 26.19 0.18
CA ALA A 762 -18.00 26.81 1.47
C ALA A 762 -19.19 27.63 2.02
N PRO A 763 -19.85 28.51 1.23
CA PRO A 763 -21.06 29.22 1.68
C PRO A 763 -22.19 28.27 2.06
N MET A 764 -22.33 27.14 1.35
CA MET A 764 -23.38 26.16 1.60
C MET A 764 -23.24 25.52 3.00
N ILE A 765 -22.01 25.29 3.47
CA ILE A 765 -21.76 24.63 4.76
C ILE A 765 -21.57 25.60 5.94
N THR A 766 -21.47 26.90 5.67
CA THR A 766 -21.48 27.95 6.71
C THR A 766 -22.87 28.58 6.92
N ASP A 767 -23.78 28.45 5.95
CA ASP A 767 -25.15 28.96 6.05
C ASP A 767 -26.02 28.03 6.92
N LEU A 768 -26.04 28.30 8.22
CA LEU A 768 -26.81 27.54 9.19
C LEU A 768 -28.33 27.56 8.92
N ALA A 769 -28.87 28.66 8.39
CA ALA A 769 -30.30 28.75 8.10
C ALA A 769 -30.68 27.78 6.97
N ARG A 770 -29.88 27.76 5.90
CA ARG A 770 -30.02 26.78 4.81
C ARG A 770 -29.87 25.34 5.30
N LEU A 771 -28.82 25.07 6.09
CA LEU A 771 -28.55 23.73 6.62
C LEU A 771 -29.71 23.21 7.48
N ARG A 772 -30.31 24.06 8.33
CA ARG A 772 -31.49 23.69 9.12
C ARG A 772 -32.74 23.47 8.27
N ALA A 773 -32.95 24.29 7.23
CA ALA A 773 -34.16 24.20 6.40
C ALA A 773 -34.13 23.04 5.40
N SER A 774 -32.97 22.77 4.81
CA SER A 774 -32.82 21.90 3.65
C SER A 774 -31.80 20.78 3.82
N GLY A 775 -30.90 20.89 4.79
CA GLY A 775 -29.80 19.94 4.95
C GLY A 775 -28.78 20.00 3.83
N ASP A 776 -27.86 19.03 3.84
CA ASP A 776 -26.93 18.83 2.74
C ASP A 776 -26.64 17.34 2.55
N TRP A 777 -27.39 16.71 1.64
CA TRP A 777 -27.26 15.27 1.37
C TRP A 777 -25.84 14.88 0.97
N GLY A 778 -25.17 15.69 0.15
CA GLY A 778 -23.83 15.40 -0.35
C GLY A 778 -22.81 15.39 0.79
N PHE A 779 -22.84 16.40 1.66
CA PHE A 779 -21.93 16.40 2.81
C PHE A 779 -22.21 15.26 3.78
N PHE A 780 -23.49 14.96 4.07
CA PHE A 780 -23.81 13.82 4.92
C PHE A 780 -23.35 12.49 4.32
N HIS A 781 -23.46 12.36 3.00
CA HIS A 781 -23.06 11.17 2.25
C HIS A 781 -21.57 10.93 2.37
N GLU A 782 -20.76 11.92 2.04
CA GLU A 782 -19.31 11.77 2.08
C GLU A 782 -18.75 11.62 3.50
N LEU A 783 -19.35 12.29 4.50
CA LEU A 783 -19.01 12.01 5.90
C LEU A 783 -19.39 10.58 6.28
N GLY A 784 -20.51 10.06 5.74
CA GLY A 784 -20.93 8.68 5.90
C GLY A 784 -19.90 7.66 5.40
N HIS A 785 -19.16 7.95 4.32
CA HIS A 785 -18.10 7.05 3.85
C HIS A 785 -17.01 6.82 4.91
N ASN A 786 -16.69 7.83 5.73
CA ASN A 786 -15.74 7.70 6.84
C ASN A 786 -16.27 6.81 7.99
N HIS A 787 -17.57 6.48 7.99
CA HIS A 787 -18.22 5.61 8.99
C HIS A 787 -18.54 4.21 8.45
N GLN A 788 -18.26 3.93 7.17
CA GLN A 788 -18.53 2.62 6.58
C GLN A 788 -17.57 1.53 7.05
N SER A 789 -18.03 0.28 7.01
CA SER A 789 -17.20 -0.89 7.34
C SER A 789 -17.33 -1.98 6.29
N PRO A 790 -16.23 -2.62 5.86
CA PRO A 790 -16.26 -3.76 4.95
C PRO A 790 -16.89 -5.03 5.57
N ALA A 791 -17.31 -4.97 6.84
CA ALA A 791 -18.07 -6.02 7.50
C ALA A 791 -19.53 -6.08 7.03
N TRP A 792 -20.11 -4.93 6.66
CA TRP A 792 -21.52 -4.81 6.28
C TRP A 792 -21.75 -3.95 5.02
N THR A 793 -20.69 -3.38 4.42
CA THR A 793 -20.72 -2.79 3.08
C THR A 793 -20.26 -3.83 2.06
N PHE A 794 -21.19 -4.34 1.25
CA PHE A 794 -20.94 -5.39 0.27
C PHE A 794 -20.60 -4.84 -1.14
N PRO A 795 -19.97 -5.64 -2.02
CA PRO A 795 -19.71 -5.22 -3.40
C PRO A 795 -20.98 -4.71 -4.09
N GLY A 796 -20.89 -3.55 -4.76
CA GLY A 796 -22.03 -2.88 -5.38
C GLY A 796 -22.95 -2.11 -4.43
N GLN A 797 -22.64 -2.07 -3.12
CA GLN A 797 -23.47 -1.42 -2.09
C GLN A 797 -22.74 -0.31 -1.32
N THR A 798 -21.58 0.14 -1.80
CA THR A 798 -20.86 1.29 -1.25
C THR A 798 -21.77 2.52 -1.20
N GLU A 799 -22.37 2.88 -2.34
CA GLU A 799 -23.32 3.98 -2.48
C GLU A 799 -24.67 3.74 -1.79
N VAL A 800 -25.01 2.49 -1.48
CA VAL A 800 -26.27 2.15 -0.82
C VAL A 800 -26.14 2.36 0.68
N THR A 801 -25.13 1.73 1.29
CA THR A 801 -24.95 1.73 2.75
C THR A 801 -24.47 3.08 3.26
N VAL A 802 -23.75 3.86 2.46
CA VAL A 802 -23.38 5.24 2.82
C VAL A 802 -24.62 6.15 2.91
N ASN A 803 -25.63 5.91 2.06
CA ASN A 803 -26.86 6.70 2.07
C ASN A 803 -27.72 6.43 3.33
N PHE A 804 -27.41 5.42 4.15
CA PHE A 804 -28.03 5.29 5.47
C PHE A 804 -27.72 6.50 6.35
N PHE A 805 -26.49 7.01 6.30
CA PHE A 805 -26.08 8.18 7.07
C PHE A 805 -26.78 9.45 6.58
N SER A 806 -26.85 9.66 5.26
CA SER A 806 -27.57 10.79 4.67
C SER A 806 -29.05 10.76 5.01
N LEU A 807 -29.70 9.60 4.86
CA LEU A 807 -31.09 9.42 5.25
C LEU A 807 -31.31 9.75 6.72
N TYR A 808 -30.46 9.22 7.61
CA TYR A 808 -30.58 9.43 9.04
C TYR A 808 -30.45 10.91 9.41
N CYS A 809 -29.44 11.60 8.87
CA CYS A 809 -29.25 13.03 9.11
C CYS A 809 -30.41 13.87 8.53
N MET A 810 -30.91 13.54 7.33
CA MET A 810 -32.06 14.25 6.76
C MET A 810 -33.32 14.07 7.59
N GLU A 811 -33.55 12.89 8.17
CA GLU A 811 -34.70 12.62 9.02
C GLU A 811 -34.58 13.28 10.40
N HIS A 812 -33.45 13.07 11.07
CA HIS A 812 -33.31 13.38 12.51
C HIS A 812 -32.61 14.70 12.82
N ILE A 813 -31.76 15.20 11.91
CA ILE A 813 -31.08 16.49 12.10
C ILE A 813 -31.81 17.62 11.35
N VAL A 814 -32.27 17.35 10.13
CA VAL A 814 -32.94 18.34 9.29
C VAL A 814 -34.46 18.32 9.50
N GLY A 815 -35.03 17.18 9.92
CA GLY A 815 -36.47 17.04 10.12
C GLY A 815 -37.25 16.86 8.81
N LYS A 816 -36.66 16.21 7.79
CA LYS A 816 -37.43 15.76 6.62
C LYS A 816 -38.18 14.46 6.97
N PRO A 817 -39.38 14.24 6.42
CA PRO A 817 -40.04 12.94 6.55
C PRO A 817 -39.15 11.79 6.04
N ARG A 818 -39.32 10.61 6.66
CA ARG A 818 -38.60 9.38 6.28
C ARG A 818 -38.74 9.13 4.78
N GLY A 819 -37.61 8.87 4.11
CA GLY A 819 -37.57 8.61 2.67
C GLY A 819 -37.71 9.83 1.75
N THR A 820 -37.88 11.05 2.28
CA THR A 820 -38.05 12.26 1.44
C THR A 820 -36.83 13.17 1.42
N GLY A 821 -35.72 12.73 2.01
CA GLY A 821 -34.49 13.51 2.12
C GLY A 821 -33.76 13.74 0.79
N HIS A 822 -34.08 13.00 -0.27
CA HIS A 822 -33.44 13.14 -1.58
C HIS A 822 -34.45 13.10 -2.74
N PRO A 823 -34.31 13.96 -3.78
CA PRO A 823 -35.24 13.99 -4.91
C PRO A 823 -35.35 12.70 -5.73
N ALA A 824 -34.37 11.79 -5.63
CA ALA A 824 -34.40 10.51 -6.35
C ALA A 824 -35.38 9.49 -5.73
N ILE A 825 -35.64 9.59 -4.43
CA ILE A 825 -36.44 8.62 -3.66
C ILE A 825 -37.68 9.27 -3.02
N ASN A 826 -37.96 10.54 -3.30
CA ASN A 826 -39.09 11.25 -2.71
C ASN A 826 -40.43 10.94 -3.43
N GLY A 827 -41.49 10.72 -2.64
CA GLY A 827 -42.87 10.60 -3.11
C GLY A 827 -43.06 9.45 -4.09
N PRO A 828 -43.75 9.65 -5.24
CA PRO A 828 -44.01 8.59 -6.21
C PRO A 828 -42.74 7.90 -6.75
N LYS A 829 -41.58 8.54 -6.67
CA LYS A 829 -40.32 7.95 -7.13
C LYS A 829 -39.85 6.80 -6.25
N PHE A 830 -40.16 6.83 -4.95
CA PHE A 830 -39.87 5.72 -4.03
C PHE A 830 -40.49 4.40 -4.52
N LEU A 831 -41.77 4.44 -4.91
CA LEU A 831 -42.48 3.26 -5.39
C LEU A 831 -41.90 2.75 -6.71
N LYS A 832 -41.47 3.66 -7.60
CA LYS A 832 -40.79 3.32 -8.86
C LYS A 832 -39.39 2.72 -8.62
N CYS A 833 -38.67 3.19 -7.61
CA CYS A 833 -37.40 2.60 -7.20
C CYS A 833 -37.59 1.15 -6.75
N LEU A 834 -38.62 0.87 -5.96
CA LEU A 834 -38.97 -0.49 -5.54
C LEU A 834 -39.40 -1.38 -6.73
N GLU A 835 -40.19 -0.85 -7.67
CA GLU A 835 -40.58 -1.57 -8.89
C GLU A 835 -39.36 -1.96 -9.73
N ARG A 836 -38.40 -1.05 -9.90
CA ARG A 836 -37.14 -1.35 -10.60
C ARG A 836 -36.26 -2.31 -9.80
N ARG A 837 -36.17 -2.16 -8.47
CA ARG A 837 -35.33 -3.03 -7.64
C ARG A 837 -35.80 -4.47 -7.65
N PHE A 838 -37.10 -4.70 -7.52
CA PHE A 838 -37.71 -6.03 -7.52
C PHE A 838 -38.19 -6.47 -8.92
N GLY A 839 -37.83 -5.72 -9.96
CA GLY A 839 -38.06 -6.09 -11.35
C GLY A 839 -37.17 -7.23 -11.81
N ASN A 840 -37.34 -7.65 -13.06
CA ASN A 840 -36.50 -8.67 -13.69
C ASN A 840 -35.91 -8.13 -15.02
N PRO A 841 -34.59 -7.90 -15.12
CA PRO A 841 -33.59 -8.08 -14.05
C PRO A 841 -33.72 -7.01 -12.94
N PRO A 842 -33.27 -7.31 -11.71
CA PRO A 842 -33.28 -6.33 -10.62
C PRO A 842 -32.32 -5.17 -10.90
N SER A 843 -32.76 -3.94 -10.60
CA SER A 843 -31.90 -2.75 -10.75
C SER A 843 -30.81 -2.70 -9.68
N ASP A 844 -29.57 -2.48 -10.11
CA ASP A 844 -28.41 -2.25 -9.25
C ASP A 844 -28.15 -0.76 -8.97
N ASP A 845 -29.03 0.14 -9.40
CA ASP A 845 -28.96 1.56 -9.05
C ASP A 845 -28.96 1.76 -7.52
N PRO A 846 -28.08 2.62 -6.96
CA PRO A 846 -27.97 2.78 -5.53
C PRO A 846 -29.26 3.23 -4.84
N PHE A 847 -30.06 4.10 -5.47
CA PHE A 847 -31.32 4.57 -4.90
C PHE A 847 -32.43 3.52 -4.99
N ASP A 848 -32.40 2.66 -6.02
CA ASP A 848 -33.30 1.51 -6.13
C ASP A 848 -33.02 0.48 -5.03
N GLN A 849 -31.74 0.18 -4.79
CA GLN A 849 -31.32 -0.68 -3.68
C GLN A 849 -31.64 -0.06 -2.31
N LEU A 850 -31.38 1.24 -2.14
CA LEU A 850 -31.68 1.98 -0.91
C LEU A 850 -33.19 1.97 -0.59
N ALA A 851 -34.04 2.05 -1.62
CA ALA A 851 -35.48 2.00 -1.42
C ALA A 851 -35.92 0.70 -0.72
N ALA A 852 -35.30 -0.44 -1.03
CA ALA A 852 -35.60 -1.71 -0.36
C ALA A 852 -35.22 -1.69 1.14
N PHE A 853 -34.18 -0.94 1.53
CA PHE A 853 -33.86 -0.72 2.94
C PHE A 853 -34.83 0.26 3.62
N ILE A 854 -35.29 1.29 2.91
CA ILE A 854 -36.27 2.25 3.42
C ILE A 854 -37.60 1.55 3.77
N VAL A 855 -37.99 0.47 3.07
CA VAL A 855 -39.13 -0.39 3.48
C VAL A 855 -38.93 -0.94 4.90
N LEU A 856 -37.74 -1.46 5.20
CA LEU A 856 -37.42 -1.96 6.53
C LEU A 856 -37.45 -0.84 7.57
N LEU A 857 -36.97 0.35 7.22
CA LEU A 857 -37.04 1.52 8.09
C LEU A 857 -38.49 1.97 8.34
N HIS A 858 -39.37 1.93 7.34
CA HIS A 858 -40.80 2.23 7.54
C HIS A 858 -41.48 1.19 8.45
N LYS A 859 -41.11 -0.08 8.32
CA LYS A 859 -41.74 -1.17 9.07
C LYS A 859 -41.23 -1.30 10.51
N PHE A 860 -39.92 -1.15 10.71
CA PHE A 860 -39.23 -1.52 11.96
C PHE A 860 -38.52 -0.33 12.63
N GLY A 861 -38.49 0.84 12.00
CA GLY A 861 -37.76 2.01 12.51
C GLY A 861 -36.24 1.90 12.34
N TRP A 862 -35.53 2.86 12.92
CA TRP A 862 -34.07 2.94 12.83
C TRP A 862 -33.34 2.04 13.83
N GLU A 863 -33.94 1.75 14.99
CA GLU A 863 -33.26 1.01 16.06
C GLU A 863 -32.72 -0.36 15.62
N PRO A 864 -33.47 -1.19 14.86
CA PRO A 864 -32.94 -2.49 14.44
C PRO A 864 -31.74 -2.40 13.52
N LEU A 865 -31.74 -1.45 12.57
CA LEU A 865 -30.59 -1.19 11.71
C LEU A 865 -29.41 -0.67 12.54
N GLN A 866 -29.63 0.31 13.41
CA GLN A 866 -28.59 0.86 14.26
C GLN A 866 -27.95 -0.21 15.15
N ARG A 867 -28.74 -1.01 15.87
CA ARG A 867 -28.22 -2.08 16.73
C ARG A 867 -27.49 -3.14 15.93
N THR A 868 -27.93 -3.41 14.70
CA THR A 868 -27.24 -4.30 13.77
C THR A 868 -25.86 -3.76 13.42
N LEU A 869 -25.76 -2.51 12.96
CA LEU A 869 -24.48 -1.89 12.58
C LEU A 869 -23.55 -1.74 13.80
N ALA A 870 -24.08 -1.30 14.93
CA ALA A 870 -23.35 -1.16 16.19
C ALA A 870 -22.81 -2.50 16.72
N SER A 871 -23.53 -3.60 16.53
CA SER A 871 -23.09 -4.93 16.98
C SER A 871 -21.77 -5.38 16.35
N TYR A 872 -21.35 -4.81 15.21
CA TYR A 872 -20.06 -5.13 14.60
C TYR A 872 -18.87 -4.55 15.37
N GLN A 873 -19.09 -3.55 16.24
CA GLN A 873 -18.06 -3.03 17.14
C GLN A 873 -17.80 -3.97 18.32
N THR A 874 -18.87 -4.50 18.91
CA THR A 874 -18.80 -5.35 20.12
C THR A 874 -18.65 -6.83 19.80
N ALA A 875 -19.14 -7.28 18.65
CA ALA A 875 -18.97 -8.62 18.11
C ALA A 875 -18.45 -8.53 16.66
N PRO A 876 -17.16 -8.21 16.46
CA PRO A 876 -16.54 -8.19 15.14
C PRO A 876 -16.65 -9.55 14.44
N LEU A 877 -16.72 -9.53 13.11
CA LEU A 877 -16.73 -10.76 12.33
C LEU A 877 -15.39 -11.49 12.42
N PRO A 878 -15.38 -12.84 12.44
CA PRO A 878 -14.16 -13.61 12.25
C PRO A 878 -13.42 -13.20 10.96
N PRO A 879 -12.08 -13.28 10.94
CA PRO A 879 -11.33 -13.06 9.71
C PRO A 879 -11.70 -14.12 8.68
N LYS A 880 -11.80 -13.73 7.40
CA LYS A 880 -12.00 -14.63 6.23
C LYS A 880 -13.42 -15.23 6.06
N LEU A 881 -14.49 -14.47 6.32
CA LEU A 881 -15.84 -14.85 5.86
C LEU A 881 -16.04 -14.54 4.36
N THR A 882 -16.67 -15.47 3.65
CA THR A 882 -17.18 -15.29 2.28
C THR A 882 -18.26 -14.20 2.23
N LEU A 883 -18.55 -13.69 1.04
CA LEU A 883 -19.64 -12.71 0.86
C LEU A 883 -20.99 -13.27 1.35
N ALA A 884 -21.27 -14.55 1.04
CA ALA A 884 -22.51 -15.20 1.43
C ALA A 884 -22.65 -15.29 2.96
N GLU A 885 -21.58 -15.63 3.67
CA GLU A 885 -21.58 -15.69 5.14
C GLU A 885 -21.74 -14.31 5.76
N LYS A 886 -21.10 -13.28 5.20
CA LYS A 886 -21.27 -11.89 5.67
C LYS A 886 -22.71 -11.39 5.48
N GLN A 887 -23.30 -11.68 4.32
CA GLN A 887 -24.71 -11.36 4.05
C GLN A 887 -25.64 -12.12 4.99
N ALA A 888 -25.43 -13.42 5.17
CA ALA A 888 -26.20 -14.24 6.10
C ALA A 888 -26.11 -13.70 7.54
N GLU A 889 -24.92 -13.28 7.97
CA GLU A 889 -24.73 -12.71 9.31
C GLU A 889 -25.38 -11.33 9.48
N PHE A 890 -25.35 -10.49 8.45
CA PHE A 890 -26.10 -9.23 8.45
C PHE A 890 -27.61 -9.48 8.58
N VAL A 891 -28.15 -10.42 7.79
CA VAL A 891 -29.57 -10.80 7.84
C VAL A 891 -29.93 -11.40 9.20
N ARG A 892 -29.05 -12.24 9.79
CA ARG A 892 -29.21 -12.80 11.13
C ARG A 892 -29.33 -11.71 12.17
N ARG A 893 -28.36 -10.78 12.21
CA ARG A 893 -28.33 -9.68 13.16
C ARG A 893 -29.54 -8.79 13.01
N TYR A 894 -29.87 -8.36 11.78
CA TYR A 894 -31.05 -7.52 11.54
C TYR A 894 -32.33 -8.23 11.96
N SER A 895 -32.58 -9.46 11.51
CA SER A 895 -33.80 -10.20 11.83
C SER A 895 -34.03 -10.31 13.34
N ARG A 896 -32.96 -10.62 14.10
CA ARG A 896 -33.01 -10.67 15.57
C ARG A 896 -33.32 -9.31 16.20
N GLN A 897 -32.71 -8.23 15.72
CA GLN A 897 -32.96 -6.88 16.25
C GLN A 897 -34.35 -6.36 15.87
N ALA A 898 -34.87 -6.74 14.70
CA ALA A 898 -36.21 -6.36 14.23
C ALA A 898 -37.33 -7.23 14.86
N GLY A 899 -36.98 -8.35 15.49
CA GLY A 899 -37.96 -9.31 16.02
C GLY A 899 -38.80 -9.97 14.92
N ALA A 900 -38.28 -10.06 13.69
CA ALA A 900 -38.98 -10.59 12.53
C ALA A 900 -38.05 -11.41 11.65
N ASN A 901 -38.56 -12.47 11.03
CA ASN A 901 -37.82 -13.25 10.05
C ASN A 901 -37.78 -12.50 8.71
N LEU A 902 -36.62 -11.94 8.37
CA LEU A 902 -36.41 -11.15 7.16
C LEU A 902 -35.79 -11.97 6.00
N THR A 903 -35.56 -13.27 6.16
CA THR A 903 -34.81 -14.06 5.16
C THR A 903 -35.48 -14.07 3.80
N ALA A 904 -36.82 -14.15 3.74
CA ALA A 904 -37.56 -14.13 2.47
C ALA A 904 -37.38 -12.80 1.72
N TYR A 905 -37.42 -11.69 2.45
CA TYR A 905 -37.27 -10.34 1.89
C TYR A 905 -35.83 -10.08 1.42
N PHE A 906 -34.84 -10.43 2.24
CA PHE A 906 -33.43 -10.29 1.85
C PHE A 906 -33.04 -11.20 0.67
N LYS A 907 -33.63 -12.41 0.56
CA LYS A 907 -33.50 -13.23 -0.67
C LYS A 907 -34.00 -12.49 -1.91
N GLN A 908 -35.15 -11.79 -1.83
CA GLN A 908 -35.64 -10.95 -2.94
C GLN A 908 -34.71 -9.77 -3.24
N MET A 909 -34.00 -9.26 -2.23
CA MET A 909 -32.96 -8.25 -2.39
C MET A 909 -31.62 -8.83 -2.92
N GLY A 910 -31.52 -10.12 -3.20
CA GLY A 910 -30.30 -10.76 -3.72
C GLY A 910 -29.25 -11.14 -2.67
N TYR A 911 -29.63 -11.22 -1.40
CA TYR A 911 -28.72 -11.62 -0.32
C TYR A 911 -28.71 -13.14 -0.15
N ALA A 912 -27.53 -13.69 0.16
CA ALA A 912 -27.40 -15.08 0.55
C ALA A 912 -28.09 -15.33 1.91
N CYS A 913 -29.08 -16.22 1.90
CA CYS A 913 -29.79 -16.68 3.09
C CYS A 913 -29.84 -18.22 3.04
N PRO A 914 -28.80 -18.92 3.53
CA PRO A 914 -28.73 -20.38 3.50
C PRO A 914 -29.86 -21.00 4.34
N ASP A 915 -30.23 -22.24 4.03
CA ASP A 915 -31.37 -22.90 4.68
C ASP A 915 -31.22 -23.02 6.20
N GLU A 916 -29.99 -23.16 6.70
CA GLU A 916 -29.72 -23.17 8.13
C GLU A 916 -30.09 -21.83 8.80
N LEU A 917 -29.83 -20.69 8.15
CA LEU A 917 -30.26 -19.39 8.65
C LEU A 917 -31.79 -19.26 8.62
N VAL A 918 -32.44 -19.79 7.58
CA VAL A 918 -33.91 -19.77 7.47
C VAL A 918 -34.55 -20.58 8.59
N LYS A 919 -34.02 -21.78 8.88
CA LYS A 919 -34.46 -22.63 9.99
C LYS A 919 -34.23 -21.95 11.35
N GLU A 920 -33.05 -21.36 11.54
CA GLU A 920 -32.71 -20.66 12.78
C GLU A 920 -33.69 -19.51 13.09
N LEU A 921 -34.08 -18.74 12.08
CA LEU A 921 -34.96 -17.59 12.24
C LEU A 921 -36.46 -17.95 12.11
N ALA A 922 -36.81 -19.22 11.90
CA ALA A 922 -38.19 -19.66 11.69
C ALA A 922 -39.11 -19.39 12.90
N ALA A 923 -38.54 -19.26 14.10
CA ALA A 923 -39.29 -18.91 15.31
C ALA A 923 -39.74 -17.44 15.36
N LEU A 924 -39.15 -16.56 14.52
CA LEU A 924 -39.57 -15.16 14.42
C LEU A 924 -40.73 -15.00 13.42
N PRO A 925 -41.70 -14.10 13.66
CA PRO A 925 -42.78 -13.82 12.71
C PRO A 925 -42.24 -13.40 11.34
N PRO A 926 -42.75 -13.95 10.22
CA PRO A 926 -42.26 -13.61 8.89
C PRO A 926 -42.65 -12.18 8.49
N PHE A 927 -41.75 -11.46 7.81
CA PHE A 927 -42.08 -10.19 7.19
C PHE A 927 -42.73 -10.40 5.81
N ASP A 928 -44.03 -10.09 5.73
CA ASP A 928 -44.80 -10.12 4.48
C ASP A 928 -44.69 -8.79 3.72
N TYR A 929 -43.77 -8.73 2.77
CA TYR A 929 -43.58 -7.56 1.91
C TYR A 929 -44.78 -7.29 1.00
N ALA A 930 -45.51 -8.31 0.54
CA ALA A 930 -46.65 -8.12 -0.36
C ALA A 930 -47.82 -7.46 0.39
N ALA A 931 -48.11 -7.93 1.61
CA ALA A 931 -49.09 -7.30 2.48
C ALA A 931 -48.68 -5.87 2.85
N TRP A 932 -47.40 -5.65 3.19
CA TRP A 932 -46.88 -4.31 3.45
C TRP A 932 -47.06 -3.40 2.23
N ARG A 933 -46.71 -3.86 1.02
CA ARG A 933 -46.84 -3.08 -0.22
C ARG A 933 -48.29 -2.75 -0.54
N ALA A 934 -49.23 -3.67 -0.31
CA ALA A 934 -50.66 -3.43 -0.52
C ALA A 934 -51.23 -2.36 0.42
N GLN A 935 -50.77 -2.33 1.68
CA GLN A 935 -51.19 -1.34 2.68
C GLN A 935 -50.52 0.04 2.51
N ASN A 936 -49.44 0.10 1.73
CA ASN A 936 -48.56 1.27 1.62
C ASN A 936 -48.45 1.80 0.18
N GLN A 937 -49.51 1.65 -0.63
CA GLN A 937 -49.56 2.14 -2.01
C GLN A 937 -49.53 3.68 -2.11
N THR A 938 -49.80 4.38 -1.01
CA THR A 938 -49.85 5.84 -0.92
C THR A 938 -48.87 6.38 0.11
N ILE A 939 -47.65 5.81 0.26
CA ILE A 939 -46.60 6.46 1.06
C ILE A 939 -46.25 7.81 0.41
N THR A 940 -47.02 8.82 0.79
CA THR A 940 -46.81 10.22 0.54
C THR A 940 -46.81 10.86 1.92
N THR A 941 -45.61 11.03 2.48
CA THR A 941 -45.30 11.93 3.59
C THR A 941 -46.22 11.86 4.83
N ALA A 942 -45.93 11.01 5.81
CA ALA A 942 -46.18 11.31 7.23
C ALA A 942 -45.66 10.18 8.14
N THR A 943 -44.66 10.48 8.96
CA THR A 943 -44.71 10.42 10.44
C THR A 943 -43.30 10.72 10.97
N HIS A 944 -43.16 11.74 11.82
CA HIS A 944 -41.95 11.99 12.59
C HIS A 944 -42.02 11.18 13.89
N GLU A 945 -41.13 10.20 14.08
CA GLU A 945 -40.79 9.74 15.42
C GLU A 945 -39.66 10.64 15.93
N LYS A 946 -39.94 11.41 16.98
CA LYS A 946 -38.90 12.11 17.74
C LYS A 946 -38.19 11.09 18.64
N ILE A 947 -36.87 11.00 18.55
CA ILE A 947 -36.04 10.29 19.53
C ILE A 947 -36.05 11.11 20.84
N PRO A 948 -36.06 10.49 22.04
CA PRO A 948 -35.93 11.20 23.31
C PRO A 948 -34.61 11.98 23.36
N SER A 949 -34.66 13.16 23.98
CA SER A 949 -33.53 14.08 24.18
C SER A 949 -32.31 13.45 24.80
#